data_AF-A0A221UV47-F1
#
_entry.id   AF-A0A221UV47-F1
#
_cell.length_a   1.000
_cell.length_b   1.000
_cell.length_c   1.000
_cell.angle_alpha   90.00
_cell.angle_beta   90.00
_cell.angle_gamma   90.00
#
_symmetry.space_group_name_H-M   'P 1'
#
loop_
_entity.id
_entity.type
_entity.pdbx_description
1 polymer ?
#
loop_
_entity_poly.entity_id
_entity_poly.type
_entity_poly.pdbx_seq_one_letter_code
_entity_poly.pdbx_strand_id
1 'polypeptide(L)'
;MKKYILLIGIIVLILSCANSRTKESSAIAVVRINQLGYLPESIKVAVFGAKDKVVLESFTLHNAETDEEVFASTSPEPKGAYGPFESTYRLNFSKFITPGTYYIKAKAIKSPIFQINADVYDHTADFLLEYMRQQRCGYNPYLTDSCHLDDGYILYNPTKEGQRIDVTGGWHDATDYLQYTATSANAVSQLLLSYRDNPKAFGDAYRANGLPGPNGIPDILDEAKWGMDWLKKMNPSPTEFYNQIADDRDHAGYRLPNKDSVVYDPNRKGRPVYLASGEKQGVLKYKNRSNGVASTAGKYASAFALGAMVLNDFYPDYTEDLPKRAIDAYKYGVQNPGVSQTAPGGAPYFYEEDNWVDDMEFAASSLYKLTQNKNFKEQAMKYASEEKITPWIGRDTVVHYQYYPFMNTGHYELASALNDKEKETVASYYDMGLQLLHDRGKDNPFYIGVPFVWCSNNLVTAAVTQSRLYHRLTGDETYLEMEAALRDWLFGCNIWGTSMIVGLPEHGDTPVDPHSSLNLLEGYQTDGGLIDGPVYGSIANSLIGVELHDADEYAEFQSDLVVYQDDVGSFSTNEPTMDGTACLVYYLSAMEDNSLANGRHKKHYTYDGSGAIIRGDTLEKKIHLMFSGDEYADGAEEILNTLHKNDIKASFFFTGNFYRNEEFALYIKKAKEQGHYLGAHSDRHLLYNDWQDKKLLVSQEKFKSDLKANYKEMEKHGIRKEDATFFLPPFEWNDEIITQWADQMDITIINYSPGTFSHADYTTPKMENYKSTDTIIQSIFSYEQKENLNGFMLLSHVGTDSDRTDKFYYKLDYVVKSLKERGYEFVPLEDLMDFKN
;
A
#
# COMPACT_ATOMS: atom_id res chain seq x y z
N MET A 1 -12.26 90.34 -53.76
CA MET A 1 -10.87 90.47 -53.32
C MET A 1 -10.23 89.08 -53.26
N LYS A 2 -9.15 88.87 -54.04
CA LYS A 2 -8.01 87.92 -53.90
C LYS A 2 -8.28 86.50 -53.32
N LYS A 3 -8.20 85.43 -54.14
CA LYS A 3 -7.02 84.58 -54.49
C LYS A 3 -6.64 83.49 -53.45
N TYR A 4 -6.88 82.23 -53.83
CA TYR A 4 -5.95 81.07 -53.95
C TYR A 4 -5.01 80.63 -52.79
N ILE A 5 -4.97 79.29 -52.60
CA ILE A 5 -3.86 78.36 -52.22
C ILE A 5 -3.99 77.59 -50.87
N LEU A 6 -4.46 76.33 -51.00
CA LEU A 6 -3.71 75.06 -50.86
C LEU A 6 -2.89 74.73 -49.57
N LEU A 7 -3.36 73.65 -48.91
CA LEU A 7 -2.67 72.37 -48.63
C LEU A 7 -1.81 72.14 -47.35
N ILE A 8 -2.18 71.02 -46.69
CA ILE A 8 -1.40 70.02 -45.90
C ILE A 8 -0.97 70.34 -44.46
N GLY A 9 -1.64 69.64 -43.54
CA GLY A 9 -1.00 68.60 -42.72
C GLY A 9 -0.46 69.01 -41.36
N ILE A 10 -1.30 68.88 -40.33
CA ILE A 10 -0.86 68.68 -38.95
C ILE A 10 -1.73 67.58 -38.35
N ILE A 11 -1.25 66.34 -38.42
CA ILE A 11 -1.70 65.24 -37.57
C ILE A 11 -0.80 65.26 -36.33
N VAL A 12 -1.47 65.37 -35.18
CA VAL A 12 -0.88 65.35 -33.84
C VAL A 12 -0.21 64.00 -33.59
N LEU A 13 1.06 64.03 -33.16
CA LEU A 13 1.79 62.88 -32.63
C LEU A 13 1.05 62.33 -31.39
N ILE A 14 0.48 61.14 -31.54
CA ILE A 14 0.21 60.24 -30.41
C ILE A 14 1.40 59.27 -30.36
N LEU A 15 2.18 59.35 -29.29
CA LEU A 15 3.19 58.37 -28.94
C LEU A 15 2.50 57.03 -28.64
N SER A 16 2.42 56.16 -29.65
CA SER A 16 2.18 54.73 -29.46
C SER A 16 3.47 54.07 -28.95
N CYS A 17 3.67 54.06 -27.64
CA CYS A 17 4.48 52.99 -27.04
C CYS A 17 3.63 51.72 -27.12
N ALA A 18 3.90 50.93 -28.15
CA ALA A 18 3.39 49.57 -28.26
C ALA A 18 3.95 48.76 -27.08
N ASN A 19 3.15 48.61 -26.03
CA ASN A 19 3.28 47.45 -25.15
C ASN A 19 2.97 46.23 -26.01
N SER A 20 4.00 45.60 -26.57
CA SER A 20 3.93 44.20 -26.96
C SER A 20 3.71 43.39 -25.68
N ARG A 21 2.45 43.30 -25.23
CA ARG A 21 2.03 42.15 -24.45
C ARG A 21 2.10 40.98 -25.43
N THR A 22 3.27 40.35 -25.50
CA THR A 22 3.36 38.95 -25.86
C THR A 22 2.32 38.24 -25.00
N LYS A 23 1.26 37.73 -25.64
CA LYS A 23 0.51 36.62 -25.06
C LYS A 23 1.55 35.54 -24.84
N GLU A 24 2.08 35.42 -23.63
CA GLU A 24 2.68 34.17 -23.19
C GLU A 24 1.54 33.15 -23.30
N SER A 25 1.55 32.40 -24.39
CA SER A 25 0.97 31.07 -24.38
C SER A 25 1.68 30.37 -23.24
N SER A 26 0.99 30.12 -22.12
CA SER A 26 1.56 29.33 -21.04
C SER A 26 1.75 27.92 -21.62
N ALA A 27 2.97 27.63 -22.07
CA ALA A 27 3.34 26.31 -22.54
C ALA A 27 3.01 25.30 -21.42
N ILE A 28 2.15 24.33 -21.72
CA ILE A 28 1.81 23.27 -20.76
C ILE A 28 3.06 22.39 -20.62
N ALA A 29 3.71 22.50 -19.47
CA ALA A 29 4.92 21.76 -19.14
C ALA A 29 4.91 21.33 -17.68
N VAL A 30 5.50 20.17 -17.41
CA VAL A 30 5.48 19.48 -16.12
C VAL A 30 6.87 18.93 -15.79
N VAL A 31 7.15 18.76 -14.50
CA VAL A 31 8.29 17.98 -13.99
C VAL A 31 7.73 16.83 -13.17
N ARG A 32 7.98 15.60 -13.64
CA ARG A 32 7.55 14.34 -13.05
C ARG A 32 8.67 13.77 -12.19
N ILE A 33 8.33 13.33 -10.99
CA ILE A 33 9.25 12.87 -9.95
C ILE A 33 8.70 11.60 -9.29
N ASN A 34 9.53 10.87 -8.57
CA ASN A 34 9.05 9.89 -7.61
C ASN A 34 8.44 10.64 -6.41
N GLN A 35 7.13 10.59 -6.26
CA GLN A 35 6.39 11.30 -5.21
C GLN A 35 6.67 10.72 -3.82
N LEU A 36 7.00 9.43 -3.72
CA LEU A 36 7.39 8.80 -2.45
C LEU A 36 8.75 9.33 -1.97
N GLY A 37 9.70 9.53 -2.90
CA GLY A 37 11.00 10.13 -2.64
C GLY A 37 12.18 9.30 -3.15
N TYR A 38 13.37 9.62 -2.67
CA TYR A 38 14.62 8.98 -3.10
C TYR A 38 15.54 8.66 -1.91
N LEU A 39 16.23 7.52 -1.94
CA LEU A 39 17.30 7.25 -0.98
C LEU A 39 18.53 8.15 -1.27
N PRO A 40 19.30 8.57 -0.24
CA PRO A 40 20.46 9.44 -0.40
C PRO A 40 21.45 9.01 -1.48
N GLU A 41 21.75 7.71 -1.58
CA GLU A 41 22.76 7.18 -2.52
C GLU A 41 22.16 6.53 -3.78
N SER A 42 20.83 6.50 -3.94
CA SER A 42 20.20 5.90 -5.13
C SER A 42 20.39 6.75 -6.39
N ILE A 43 20.12 6.15 -7.55
CA ILE A 43 19.87 6.90 -8.78
C ILE A 43 18.59 7.73 -8.62
N LYS A 44 18.66 9.01 -9.02
CA LYS A 44 17.57 9.99 -8.92
C LYS A 44 17.46 10.74 -10.23
N VAL A 45 16.34 10.54 -10.91
CA VAL A 45 16.05 11.17 -12.21
C VAL A 45 14.61 11.66 -12.21
N ALA A 46 14.42 12.92 -12.58
CA ALA A 46 13.11 13.48 -12.87
C ALA A 46 12.92 13.60 -14.39
N VAL A 47 11.67 13.73 -14.82
CA VAL A 47 11.34 13.92 -16.24
C VAL A 47 10.66 15.26 -16.44
N PHE A 48 11.26 16.13 -17.25
CA PHE A 48 10.57 17.31 -17.78
C PHE A 48 9.82 16.93 -19.06
N GLY A 49 8.55 17.30 -19.16
CA GLY A 49 7.74 17.13 -20.36
C GLY A 49 7.02 18.42 -20.73
N ALA A 50 7.08 18.83 -21.99
CA ALA A 50 6.36 19.99 -22.52
C ALA A 50 5.56 19.62 -23.75
N LYS A 51 4.33 20.14 -23.87
CA LYS A 51 3.47 19.99 -25.04
C LYS A 51 3.89 20.88 -26.22
N ASP A 52 4.84 21.78 -25.98
CA ASP A 52 5.47 22.63 -26.98
C ASP A 52 6.93 22.25 -27.20
N LYS A 53 7.49 22.68 -28.34
CA LYS A 53 8.93 22.56 -28.61
C LYS A 53 9.72 23.44 -27.64
N VAL A 54 10.49 22.80 -26.78
CA VAL A 54 11.26 23.46 -25.72
C VAL A 54 12.71 22.98 -25.76
N VAL A 55 13.63 23.95 -25.81
CA VAL A 55 15.04 23.72 -25.45
C VAL A 55 15.20 23.96 -23.95
N LEU A 56 15.64 22.94 -23.22
CA LEU A 56 15.99 23.02 -21.80
C LEU A 56 17.51 22.91 -21.66
N GLU A 57 18.15 23.96 -21.16
CA GLU A 57 19.62 24.03 -21.04
C GLU A 57 20.11 23.65 -19.64
N SER A 58 19.27 23.84 -18.62
CA SER A 58 19.61 23.57 -17.23
C SER A 58 18.37 23.31 -16.37
N PHE A 59 18.59 22.71 -15.21
CA PHE A 59 17.62 22.61 -14.13
C PHE A 59 18.31 22.75 -12.77
N THR A 60 17.55 23.05 -11.73
CA THR A 60 18.03 23.24 -10.36
C THR A 60 17.18 22.45 -9.38
N LEU A 61 17.77 22.08 -8.24
CA LEU A 61 17.10 21.50 -7.08
C LEU A 61 17.09 22.56 -5.98
N HIS A 62 15.95 22.75 -5.34
CA HIS A 62 15.77 23.74 -4.28
C HIS A 62 15.30 23.06 -3.00
N ASN A 63 15.79 23.54 -1.85
CA ASN A 63 15.21 23.19 -0.56
C ASN A 63 13.77 23.73 -0.49
N ALA A 64 12.82 22.89 -0.09
CA ALA A 64 11.40 23.24 -0.12
C ALA A 64 11.01 24.31 0.91
N GLU A 65 11.70 24.38 2.04
CA GLU A 65 11.43 25.33 3.13
C GLU A 65 12.06 26.70 2.88
N THR A 66 13.32 26.73 2.44
CA THR A 66 14.10 27.97 2.31
C THR A 66 14.10 28.57 0.91
N ASP A 67 13.62 27.83 -0.09
CA ASP A 67 13.72 28.14 -1.53
C ASP A 67 15.17 28.22 -2.06
N GLU A 68 16.17 27.86 -1.23
CA GLU A 68 17.59 27.92 -1.58
C GLU A 68 17.93 26.88 -2.66
N GLU A 69 18.66 27.32 -3.69
CA GLU A 69 19.23 26.42 -4.69
C GLU A 69 20.37 25.60 -4.06
N VAL A 70 20.18 24.28 -3.97
CA VAL A 70 21.13 23.35 -3.34
C VAL A 70 21.90 22.51 -4.36
N PHE A 71 21.41 22.43 -5.60
CA PHE A 71 22.07 21.74 -6.70
C PHE A 71 21.64 22.34 -8.04
N ALA A 72 22.55 22.34 -9.02
CA ALA A 72 22.29 22.78 -10.39
C ALA A 72 22.96 21.85 -11.39
N SER A 73 22.31 21.66 -12.54
CA SER A 73 22.87 20.90 -13.66
C SER A 73 22.57 21.60 -14.98
N THR A 74 23.61 21.71 -15.82
CA THR A 74 23.54 22.24 -17.20
C THR A 74 23.55 21.11 -18.23
N SER A 75 23.15 19.90 -17.83
CA SER A 75 23.15 18.72 -18.70
C SER A 75 21.86 17.92 -18.60
N PRO A 76 20.67 18.55 -18.81
CA PRO A 76 19.45 17.80 -19.04
C PRO A 76 19.60 16.95 -20.31
N GLU A 77 19.19 15.69 -20.27
CA GLU A 77 19.33 14.78 -21.40
C GLU A 77 18.05 14.82 -22.28
N PRO A 78 18.12 15.30 -23.54
CA PRO A 78 16.95 15.36 -24.42
C PRO A 78 16.53 13.97 -24.88
N LYS A 79 15.21 13.69 -24.81
CA LYS A 79 14.60 12.43 -25.27
C LYS A 79 13.54 12.63 -26.36
N GLY A 80 13.33 13.86 -26.81
CA GLY A 80 12.43 14.17 -27.93
C GLY A 80 10.95 14.13 -27.54
N ALA A 81 10.08 13.84 -28.51
CA ALA A 81 8.64 13.73 -28.28
C ALA A 81 8.27 12.33 -27.77
N TYR A 82 7.32 12.27 -26.83
CA TYR A 82 6.83 11.01 -26.27
C TYR A 82 5.43 11.19 -25.67
N GLY A 83 4.49 10.32 -26.04
CA GLY A 83 3.10 10.41 -25.61
C GLY A 83 2.48 11.78 -25.90
N PRO A 84 2.00 12.52 -24.89
CA PRO A 84 1.42 13.86 -25.07
C PRO A 84 2.46 14.99 -25.24
N PHE A 85 3.76 14.71 -25.05
CA PHE A 85 4.80 15.73 -25.01
C PHE A 85 5.54 15.86 -26.35
N GLU A 86 5.76 17.10 -26.79
CA GLU A 86 6.58 17.45 -27.96
C GLU A 86 8.07 17.62 -27.60
N SER A 87 8.40 17.81 -26.33
CA SER A 87 9.78 17.92 -25.84
C SER A 87 9.91 17.34 -24.44
N THR A 88 10.81 16.36 -24.29
CA THR A 88 11.06 15.69 -23.02
C THR A 88 12.55 15.64 -22.68
N TYR A 89 12.86 15.69 -21.39
CA TYR A 89 14.23 15.63 -20.87
C TYR A 89 14.29 14.79 -19.59
N ARG A 90 15.36 14.01 -19.45
CA ARG A 90 15.75 13.39 -18.18
C ARG A 90 16.65 14.34 -17.39
N LEU A 91 16.33 14.53 -16.12
CA LEU A 91 16.99 15.45 -15.21
C LEU A 91 17.66 14.64 -14.11
N ASN A 92 18.92 14.25 -14.30
CA ASN A 92 19.66 13.41 -13.33
C ASN A 92 20.32 14.27 -12.24
N PHE A 93 19.94 14.04 -10.99
CA PHE A 93 20.47 14.72 -9.81
C PHE A 93 21.03 13.73 -8.77
N SER A 94 21.40 12.52 -9.19
CA SER A 94 21.89 11.44 -8.32
C SER A 94 23.12 11.82 -7.50
N LYS A 95 23.91 12.82 -7.93
CA LYS A 95 25.08 13.34 -7.20
C LYS A 95 24.70 14.09 -5.92
N PHE A 96 23.45 14.52 -5.77
CA PHE A 96 22.98 15.18 -4.58
C PHE A 96 22.44 14.13 -3.60
N ILE A 97 23.07 14.04 -2.43
CA ILE A 97 22.84 12.98 -1.43
C ILE A 97 22.41 13.53 -0.07
N THR A 98 22.27 14.85 0.07
CA THR A 98 21.93 15.45 1.38
C THR A 98 20.46 15.17 1.68
N PRO A 99 20.14 14.60 2.86
CA PRO A 99 18.75 14.39 3.23
C PRO A 99 17.97 15.68 3.42
N GLY A 100 16.68 15.67 3.09
CA GLY A 100 15.78 16.80 3.26
C GLY A 100 14.59 16.78 2.29
N THR A 101 13.81 17.85 2.31
CA THR A 101 12.65 18.07 1.42
C THR A 101 13.02 19.05 0.31
N TYR A 102 12.68 18.68 -0.94
CA TYR A 102 13.14 19.40 -2.12
C TYR A 102 12.08 19.51 -3.21
N TYR A 103 12.29 20.42 -4.14
CA TYR A 103 11.60 20.44 -5.42
C TYR A 103 12.59 20.74 -6.56
N ILE A 104 12.28 20.27 -7.77
CA ILE A 104 13.06 20.55 -8.98
C ILE A 104 12.45 21.74 -9.71
N LYS A 105 13.31 22.62 -10.21
CA LYS A 105 12.93 23.75 -11.06
C LYS A 105 13.58 23.63 -12.44
N ALA A 106 12.75 23.62 -13.47
CA ALA A 106 13.15 23.64 -14.88
C ALA A 106 12.42 24.79 -15.58
N LYS A 107 13.15 25.83 -15.97
CA LYS A 107 12.58 27.13 -16.38
C LYS A 107 11.65 27.72 -15.30
N ALA A 108 10.37 27.94 -15.62
CA ALA A 108 9.36 28.45 -14.71
C ALA A 108 8.56 27.33 -14.02
N ILE A 109 8.82 26.06 -14.35
CA ILE A 109 8.07 24.92 -13.85
C ILE A 109 8.76 24.39 -12.59
N LYS A 110 7.97 24.17 -11.53
CA LYS A 110 8.39 23.47 -10.31
C LYS A 110 7.73 22.09 -10.28
N SER A 111 8.45 21.07 -9.83
CA SER A 111 7.85 19.78 -9.48
C SER A 111 7.02 19.88 -8.20
N PRO A 112 6.20 18.87 -7.88
CA PRO A 112 5.79 18.62 -6.50
C PRO A 112 7.00 18.52 -5.56
N ILE A 113 6.77 18.70 -4.27
CA ILE A 113 7.78 18.50 -3.22
C ILE A 113 7.98 17.00 -3.03
N PHE A 114 9.22 16.58 -2.84
CA PHE A 114 9.60 15.20 -2.55
C PHE A 114 10.74 15.14 -1.53
N GLN A 115 10.95 13.97 -0.96
CA GLN A 115 12.02 13.75 0.03
C GLN A 115 13.23 13.07 -0.57
N ILE A 116 14.41 13.42 -0.05
CA ILE A 116 15.60 12.57 -0.13
C ILE A 116 15.89 12.14 1.30
N ASN A 117 15.66 10.87 1.64
CA ASN A 117 15.85 10.37 2.99
C ASN A 117 16.01 8.85 3.00
N ALA A 118 16.59 8.30 4.07
CA ALA A 118 16.86 6.87 4.21
C ALA A 118 15.62 6.04 4.63
N ASP A 119 14.52 6.69 5.01
CA ASP A 119 13.24 6.08 5.43
C ASP A 119 12.13 6.18 4.38
N VAL A 120 12.44 6.62 3.17
CA VAL A 120 11.46 6.75 2.06
C VAL A 120 10.63 5.47 1.82
N TYR A 121 11.17 4.29 2.15
CA TYR A 121 10.48 3.01 1.97
C TYR A 121 10.02 2.36 3.28
N ASP A 122 10.19 3.01 4.43
CA ASP A 122 9.76 2.47 5.73
C ASP A 122 8.25 2.13 5.67
N HIS A 123 7.89 0.93 6.11
CA HIS A 123 6.51 0.41 6.15
C HIS A 123 5.78 0.26 4.81
N THR A 124 6.39 0.62 3.68
CA THR A 124 5.72 0.54 2.38
C THR A 124 5.35 -0.89 1.98
N ALA A 125 6.15 -1.88 2.37
CA ALA A 125 5.82 -3.29 2.15
C ALA A 125 4.67 -3.80 3.04
N ASP A 126 4.59 -3.34 4.30
CA ASP A 126 3.49 -3.65 5.21
C ASP A 126 2.17 -3.01 4.73
N PHE A 127 2.24 -1.79 4.19
CA PHE A 127 1.08 -1.05 3.65
C PHE A 127 0.38 -1.81 2.51
N LEU A 128 1.14 -2.46 1.62
CA LEU A 128 0.55 -3.29 0.55
C LEU A 128 -0.27 -4.49 1.08
N LEU A 129 -0.01 -4.95 2.31
CA LEU A 129 -0.78 -6.02 2.92
C LEU A 129 -2.19 -5.57 3.31
N GLU A 130 -2.46 -4.27 3.41
CA GLU A 130 -3.81 -3.75 3.66
C GLU A 130 -4.77 -4.20 2.57
N TYR A 131 -4.42 -3.95 1.29
CA TYR A 131 -5.19 -4.45 0.16
C TYR A 131 -5.34 -5.98 0.18
N MET A 132 -4.27 -6.72 0.47
CA MET A 132 -4.36 -8.19 0.58
C MET A 132 -5.39 -8.65 1.62
N ARG A 133 -5.45 -7.98 2.78
CA ARG A 133 -6.44 -8.26 3.83
C ARG A 133 -7.87 -7.91 3.41
N GLN A 134 -8.04 -6.80 2.67
CA GLN A 134 -9.34 -6.42 2.10
C GLN A 134 -9.87 -7.46 1.11
N GLN A 135 -8.97 -8.13 0.39
CA GLN A 135 -9.32 -9.16 -0.57
C GLN A 135 -9.63 -10.52 0.07
N ARG A 136 -9.53 -10.71 1.40
CA ARG A 136 -9.81 -12.01 2.03
C ARG A 136 -11.27 -12.45 1.81
N CYS A 137 -11.43 -13.69 1.32
CA CYS A 137 -12.69 -14.40 1.15
C CYS A 137 -12.91 -15.39 2.31
N GLY A 138 -14.14 -15.62 2.76
CA GLY A 138 -14.41 -16.29 4.04
C GLY A 138 -14.60 -15.25 5.13
N TYR A 139 -13.76 -15.20 6.16
CA TYR A 139 -13.75 -14.06 7.08
C TYR A 139 -12.99 -12.90 6.45
N ASN A 140 -13.67 -11.77 6.23
CA ASN A 140 -13.08 -10.54 5.72
C ASN A 140 -12.86 -9.57 6.88
N PRO A 141 -11.60 -9.34 7.32
CA PRO A 141 -11.31 -8.50 8.47
C PRO A 141 -11.74 -7.06 8.23
N TYR A 142 -11.54 -6.55 7.01
CA TYR A 142 -11.89 -5.19 6.66
C TYR A 142 -13.38 -4.96 6.85
N LEU A 143 -14.26 -5.84 6.39
CA LEU A 143 -15.71 -5.72 6.60
C LEU A 143 -16.18 -6.15 7.99
N THR A 144 -15.31 -6.76 8.80
CA THR A 144 -15.64 -7.40 10.08
C THR A 144 -16.77 -8.43 9.97
N ASP A 145 -16.90 -9.07 8.81
CA ASP A 145 -17.99 -9.98 8.45
C ASP A 145 -17.47 -11.10 7.54
N SER A 146 -18.33 -12.05 7.16
CA SER A 146 -17.95 -13.17 6.31
C SER A 146 -18.71 -13.23 4.98
N CYS A 147 -18.05 -13.75 3.96
CA CYS A 147 -18.59 -13.98 2.63
C CYS A 147 -18.34 -15.42 2.17
N HIS A 148 -19.12 -15.87 1.19
CA HIS A 148 -18.90 -17.13 0.45
C HIS A 148 -18.70 -18.39 1.31
N LEU A 149 -19.28 -18.46 2.52
CA LEU A 149 -19.15 -19.57 3.48
C LEU A 149 -19.72 -20.91 2.97
N ASP A 150 -20.38 -20.90 1.82
CA ASP A 150 -20.91 -22.07 1.15
C ASP A 150 -20.05 -22.50 -0.04
N ASP A 151 -18.83 -22.05 -0.20
CA ASP A 151 -17.96 -22.59 -1.23
C ASP A 151 -17.58 -24.03 -0.95
N GLY A 152 -17.80 -24.96 -1.87
CA GLY A 152 -18.32 -24.88 -3.24
C GLY A 152 -18.78 -26.25 -3.73
N TYR A 153 -19.01 -26.39 -5.04
CA TYR A 153 -19.33 -27.68 -5.67
C TYR A 153 -18.44 -27.97 -6.87
N ILE A 154 -18.01 -29.23 -7.00
CA ILE A 154 -16.98 -29.65 -7.95
C ILE A 154 -17.51 -29.68 -9.39
N LEU A 155 -16.71 -29.20 -10.33
CA LEU A 155 -16.90 -29.34 -11.77
C LEU A 155 -15.73 -30.07 -12.42
N TYR A 156 -16.03 -30.82 -13.48
CA TYR A 156 -15.10 -31.55 -14.35
C TYR A 156 -14.28 -32.66 -13.66
N ASN A 157 -14.62 -33.03 -12.43
CA ASN A 157 -14.05 -34.23 -11.82
C ASN A 157 -14.85 -35.47 -12.26
N PRO A 158 -14.22 -36.47 -12.93
CA PRO A 158 -14.93 -37.62 -13.48
C PRO A 158 -15.72 -38.45 -12.45
N THR A 159 -15.34 -38.39 -11.17
CA THR A 159 -15.94 -39.19 -10.10
C THR A 159 -16.67 -38.36 -9.05
N LYS A 160 -16.48 -37.04 -9.05
CA LYS A 160 -17.00 -36.12 -8.03
C LYS A 160 -17.84 -34.96 -8.57
N GLU A 161 -18.22 -35.00 -9.84
CA GLU A 161 -19.08 -33.98 -10.47
C GLU A 161 -20.28 -33.59 -9.59
N GLY A 162 -20.40 -32.30 -9.29
CA GLY A 162 -21.47 -31.71 -8.48
C GLY A 162 -21.41 -32.04 -6.98
N GLN A 163 -20.42 -32.79 -6.48
CA GLN A 163 -20.25 -33.01 -5.05
C GLN A 163 -19.78 -31.72 -4.36
N ARG A 164 -20.18 -31.57 -3.09
CA ARG A 164 -19.74 -30.45 -2.24
C ARG A 164 -18.29 -30.64 -1.80
N ILE A 165 -17.55 -29.54 -1.74
CA ILE A 165 -16.17 -29.47 -1.24
C ILE A 165 -16.05 -28.18 -0.43
N ASP A 166 -15.40 -28.17 0.74
CA ASP A 166 -15.10 -26.89 1.43
C ASP A 166 -13.81 -26.31 0.85
N VAL A 167 -13.95 -25.17 0.17
CA VAL A 167 -12.83 -24.37 -0.34
C VAL A 167 -12.95 -22.90 0.10
N THR A 168 -13.67 -22.66 1.20
CA THR A 168 -13.80 -21.33 1.82
C THR A 168 -12.43 -20.79 2.25
N GLY A 169 -12.13 -19.52 2.01
CA GLY A 169 -10.85 -18.88 2.35
C GLY A 169 -10.22 -18.20 1.13
N GLY A 170 -8.94 -17.87 1.22
CA GLY A 170 -8.15 -17.30 0.11
C GLY A 170 -8.50 -15.84 -0.16
N TRP A 171 -8.15 -15.35 -1.35
CA TRP A 171 -8.43 -13.97 -1.77
C TRP A 171 -9.37 -13.92 -2.95
N HIS A 172 -10.24 -12.91 -2.97
CA HIS A 172 -10.85 -12.37 -4.17
C HIS A 172 -9.74 -11.81 -5.05
N ASP A 173 -9.78 -12.12 -6.35
CA ASP A 173 -8.66 -11.85 -7.25
C ASP A 173 -8.49 -10.35 -7.56
N ALA A 174 -9.61 -9.65 -7.66
CA ALA A 174 -9.70 -8.21 -7.83
C ALA A 174 -11.05 -7.70 -7.27
N THR A 175 -11.76 -6.77 -7.93
CA THR A 175 -13.08 -6.37 -7.41
C THR A 175 -14.17 -7.42 -7.63
N ASP A 176 -13.96 -8.36 -8.55
CA ASP A 176 -14.80 -9.53 -8.67
C ASP A 176 -14.51 -10.53 -7.54
N TYR A 177 -15.42 -11.48 -7.33
CA TYR A 177 -15.24 -12.48 -6.27
C TYR A 177 -14.64 -13.78 -6.78
N LEU A 178 -14.04 -13.76 -7.97
CA LEU A 178 -13.34 -14.90 -8.53
C LEU A 178 -12.09 -15.20 -7.71
N GLN A 179 -11.69 -16.47 -7.70
CA GLN A 179 -10.47 -16.90 -7.00
C GLN A 179 -9.74 -17.88 -7.89
N TYR A 180 -8.48 -17.60 -8.21
CA TYR A 180 -7.67 -18.45 -9.08
C TYR A 180 -6.46 -18.99 -8.35
N THR A 181 -6.16 -20.25 -8.61
CA THR A 181 -4.95 -20.90 -8.10
C THR A 181 -3.70 -20.24 -8.68
N ALA A 182 -3.73 -19.84 -9.95
CA ALA A 182 -2.57 -19.22 -10.60
C ALA A 182 -2.09 -17.98 -9.83
N THR A 183 -2.99 -17.03 -9.56
CA THR A 183 -2.70 -15.79 -8.83
C THR A 183 -2.44 -16.05 -7.35
N SER A 184 -3.31 -16.79 -6.67
CA SER A 184 -3.18 -17.05 -5.22
C SER A 184 -1.90 -17.82 -4.85
N ALA A 185 -1.51 -18.83 -5.64
CA ALA A 185 -0.28 -19.58 -5.37
C ALA A 185 0.98 -18.76 -5.64
N ASN A 186 0.96 -17.89 -6.65
CA ASN A 186 2.03 -16.93 -6.86
C ASN A 186 2.09 -15.93 -5.70
N ALA A 187 0.97 -15.34 -5.28
CA ALA A 187 0.91 -14.41 -4.15
C ALA A 187 1.48 -15.03 -2.87
N VAL A 188 1.07 -16.25 -2.50
CA VAL A 188 1.66 -17.00 -1.37
C VAL A 188 3.17 -17.13 -1.53
N SER A 189 3.66 -17.48 -2.72
CA SER A 189 5.09 -17.63 -2.97
C SER A 189 5.84 -16.30 -2.83
N GLN A 190 5.30 -15.19 -3.37
CA GLN A 190 5.91 -13.87 -3.30
C GLN A 190 5.96 -13.35 -1.85
N LEU A 191 4.88 -13.52 -1.07
CA LEU A 191 4.87 -13.12 0.33
C LEU A 191 5.92 -13.89 1.16
N LEU A 192 6.00 -15.22 0.97
CA LEU A 192 6.99 -16.04 1.67
C LEU A 192 8.42 -15.72 1.26
N LEU A 193 8.66 -15.47 -0.04
CA LEU A 193 9.98 -15.04 -0.53
C LEU A 193 10.38 -13.68 0.03
N SER A 194 9.46 -12.73 0.07
CA SER A 194 9.68 -11.39 0.61
C SER A 194 10.14 -11.46 2.07
N TYR A 195 9.41 -12.21 2.91
CA TYR A 195 9.80 -12.40 4.30
C TYR A 195 11.14 -13.14 4.43
N ARG A 196 11.34 -14.22 3.67
CA ARG A 196 12.59 -15.02 3.74
C ARG A 196 13.82 -14.17 3.44
N ASP A 197 13.73 -13.32 2.42
CA ASP A 197 14.89 -12.60 1.90
C ASP A 197 15.08 -11.22 2.55
N ASN A 198 14.01 -10.62 3.10
CA ASN A 198 13.97 -9.28 3.69
C ASN A 198 13.15 -9.24 5.03
N PRO A 199 13.44 -10.09 6.02
CA PRO A 199 12.55 -10.27 7.20
C PRO A 199 12.41 -9.03 8.08
N LYS A 200 13.36 -8.08 8.03
CA LYS A 200 13.34 -6.86 8.84
C LYS A 200 12.38 -5.80 8.33
N ALA A 201 11.89 -5.95 7.09
CA ALA A 201 10.94 -5.03 6.49
C ALA A 201 9.53 -5.19 7.07
N PHE A 202 9.22 -6.27 7.80
CA PHE A 202 7.84 -6.59 8.18
C PHE A 202 7.58 -6.43 9.68
N GLY A 203 6.44 -5.80 10.00
CA GLY A 203 5.93 -5.62 11.35
C GLY A 203 4.99 -6.74 11.82
N ASP A 204 4.47 -6.58 13.05
CA ASP A 204 3.43 -7.40 13.69
C ASP A 204 2.41 -6.44 14.30
N ALA A 205 1.50 -5.95 13.47
CA ALA A 205 0.46 -5.00 13.84
C ALA A 205 -0.95 -5.60 13.70
N TYR A 206 -1.08 -6.79 13.11
CA TYR A 206 -2.34 -7.46 12.84
C TYR A 206 -2.33 -8.91 13.33
N ARG A 207 -3.52 -9.40 13.69
CA ARG A 207 -3.72 -10.77 14.16
C ARG A 207 -3.84 -11.70 12.95
N ALA A 208 -3.73 -13.00 13.19
CA ALA A 208 -3.88 -14.01 12.13
C ALA A 208 -5.22 -13.93 11.36
N ASN A 209 -6.30 -13.48 12.00
CA ASN A 209 -7.60 -13.26 11.34
C ASN A 209 -7.66 -11.95 10.51
N GLY A 210 -6.60 -11.15 10.53
CA GLY A 210 -6.44 -9.90 9.80
C GLY A 210 -6.99 -8.66 10.51
N LEU A 211 -7.52 -8.80 11.73
CA LEU A 211 -7.94 -7.64 12.54
C LEU A 211 -6.73 -6.95 13.18
N PRO A 212 -6.82 -5.65 13.50
CA PRO A 212 -5.76 -4.92 14.21
C PRO A 212 -5.35 -5.56 15.54
N GLY A 213 -4.07 -5.46 15.87
CA GLY A 213 -3.45 -5.95 17.10
C GLY A 213 -2.35 -6.99 16.84
N PRO A 214 -1.24 -6.97 17.59
CA PRO A 214 -0.14 -7.90 17.38
C PRO A 214 -0.50 -9.32 17.86
N ASN A 215 0.11 -10.35 17.27
CA ASN A 215 -0.02 -11.74 17.71
C ASN A 215 1.33 -12.47 17.92
N GLY A 216 2.45 -11.79 17.71
CA GLY A 216 3.80 -12.34 17.82
C GLY A 216 4.35 -12.94 16.52
N ILE A 217 3.65 -12.78 15.40
CA ILE A 217 4.02 -13.32 14.08
C ILE A 217 3.99 -12.16 13.08
N PRO A 218 5.06 -11.99 12.27
CA PRO A 218 5.07 -10.96 11.24
C PRO A 218 3.84 -11.04 10.34
N ASP A 219 3.17 -9.92 10.09
CA ASP A 219 1.85 -9.88 9.45
C ASP A 219 1.85 -10.54 8.06
N ILE A 220 2.96 -10.40 7.33
CA ILE A 220 3.15 -11.04 6.03
C ILE A 220 3.05 -12.57 6.08
N LEU A 221 3.48 -13.19 7.18
CA LEU A 221 3.42 -14.65 7.34
C LEU A 221 2.01 -15.12 7.68
N ASP A 222 1.25 -14.32 8.41
CA ASP A 222 -0.17 -14.58 8.63
C ASP A 222 -0.96 -14.48 7.33
N GLU A 223 -0.68 -13.48 6.51
CA GLU A 223 -1.28 -13.32 5.18
C GLU A 223 -0.87 -14.47 4.25
N ALA A 224 0.42 -14.81 4.20
CA ALA A 224 0.89 -15.96 3.41
C ALA A 224 0.25 -17.28 3.87
N LYS A 225 0.08 -17.48 5.19
CA LYS A 225 -0.60 -18.65 5.73
C LYS A 225 -2.09 -18.67 5.34
N TRP A 226 -2.77 -17.52 5.30
CA TRP A 226 -4.17 -17.42 4.85
C TRP A 226 -4.36 -17.98 3.44
N GLY A 227 -3.51 -17.56 2.49
CA GLY A 227 -3.48 -18.13 1.14
C GLY A 227 -3.10 -19.61 1.13
N MET A 228 -2.12 -20.02 1.94
CA MET A 228 -1.70 -21.41 2.05
C MET A 228 -2.82 -22.34 2.55
N ASP A 229 -3.62 -21.88 3.53
CA ASP A 229 -4.77 -22.62 4.06
C ASP A 229 -5.77 -22.92 2.92
N TRP A 230 -6.01 -21.94 2.04
CA TRP A 230 -6.85 -22.11 0.86
C TRP A 230 -6.24 -23.06 -0.17
N LEU A 231 -4.93 -22.95 -0.48
CA LEU A 231 -4.24 -23.87 -1.38
C LEU A 231 -4.31 -25.33 -0.89
N LYS A 232 -4.20 -25.57 0.42
CA LYS A 232 -4.35 -26.93 0.99
C LYS A 232 -5.76 -27.49 0.76
N LYS A 233 -6.80 -26.65 0.80
CA LYS A 233 -8.20 -27.05 0.48
C LYS A 233 -8.38 -27.31 -1.02
N MET A 234 -7.77 -26.49 -1.87
CA MET A 234 -7.80 -26.63 -3.33
C MET A 234 -6.92 -27.79 -3.85
N ASN A 235 -6.13 -28.42 -2.97
CA ASN A 235 -5.40 -29.67 -3.24
C ASN A 235 -5.77 -30.78 -2.23
N PRO A 236 -6.93 -31.44 -2.36
CA PRO A 236 -7.38 -32.45 -1.39
C PRO A 236 -6.62 -33.79 -1.48
N SER A 237 -5.91 -34.07 -2.59
CA SER A 237 -5.14 -35.31 -2.73
C SER A 237 -3.96 -35.15 -3.70
N PRO A 238 -2.97 -36.07 -3.70
CA PRO A 238 -1.82 -36.02 -4.60
C PRO A 238 -2.12 -35.96 -6.11
N THR A 239 -3.36 -36.22 -6.53
CA THR A 239 -3.79 -36.27 -7.94
C THR A 239 -5.03 -35.43 -8.22
N GLU A 240 -5.41 -34.54 -7.29
CA GLU A 240 -6.61 -33.71 -7.41
C GLU A 240 -6.24 -32.27 -7.02
N PHE A 241 -6.26 -31.40 -8.03
CA PHE A 241 -5.89 -29.99 -7.93
C PHE A 241 -6.99 -29.17 -8.58
N TYR A 242 -7.45 -28.13 -7.91
CA TYR A 242 -8.43 -27.20 -8.44
C TYR A 242 -7.75 -25.93 -8.95
N ASN A 243 -8.30 -25.35 -10.02
CA ASN A 243 -7.72 -24.21 -10.72
C ASN A 243 -8.42 -22.88 -10.40
N GLN A 244 -9.72 -22.92 -10.10
CA GLN A 244 -10.47 -21.71 -9.74
C GLN A 244 -11.77 -22.03 -8.98
N ILE A 245 -12.32 -21.00 -8.36
CA ILE A 245 -13.69 -20.94 -7.84
C ILE A 245 -14.44 -19.87 -8.65
N ALA A 246 -15.71 -20.14 -8.96
CA ALA A 246 -16.57 -19.29 -9.78
C ALA A 246 -16.08 -19.10 -11.23
N ASP A 247 -16.78 -18.26 -11.98
CA ASP A 247 -16.50 -17.84 -13.37
C ASP A 247 -17.20 -16.50 -13.63
N ASP A 248 -16.99 -15.91 -14.82
CA ASP A 248 -17.44 -14.57 -15.22
C ASP A 248 -18.94 -14.28 -15.09
N ARG A 249 -19.79 -15.25 -14.74
CA ARG A 249 -21.13 -14.97 -14.19
C ARG A 249 -21.07 -14.12 -12.91
N ASP A 250 -19.92 -14.07 -12.24
CA ASP A 250 -19.63 -13.14 -11.14
C ASP A 250 -19.72 -11.67 -11.56
N HIS A 251 -19.55 -11.35 -12.85
CA HIS A 251 -19.60 -9.97 -13.35
C HIS A 251 -21.05 -9.47 -13.50
N ALA A 252 -21.89 -9.73 -12.49
CA ALA A 252 -23.31 -9.35 -12.40
C ALA A 252 -23.53 -7.98 -11.74
N GLY A 253 -22.53 -7.10 -11.80
CA GLY A 253 -22.54 -5.75 -11.23
C GLY A 253 -21.92 -5.64 -9.84
N TYR A 254 -21.68 -4.40 -9.42
CA TYR A 254 -21.08 -4.08 -8.11
C TYR A 254 -21.96 -4.53 -6.96
N ARG A 255 -21.33 -5.19 -5.99
CA ARG A 255 -21.93 -5.63 -4.72
C ARG A 255 -20.82 -5.81 -3.71
N LEU A 256 -21.09 -5.81 -2.40
CA LEU A 256 -20.09 -6.21 -1.41
C LEU A 256 -19.97 -7.74 -1.34
N PRO A 257 -18.83 -8.33 -0.93
CA PRO A 257 -18.66 -9.78 -0.95
C PRO A 257 -19.59 -10.49 0.03
N ASN A 258 -19.83 -9.90 1.21
CA ASN A 258 -20.81 -10.41 2.19
C ASN A 258 -22.27 -10.22 1.76
N LYS A 259 -22.51 -9.48 0.66
CA LYS A 259 -23.82 -9.26 0.04
C LYS A 259 -23.91 -9.85 -1.37
N ASP A 260 -22.99 -10.75 -1.73
CA ASP A 260 -22.97 -11.38 -3.05
C ASP A 260 -24.24 -12.22 -3.29
N SER A 261 -25.00 -11.85 -4.32
CA SER A 261 -26.27 -12.46 -4.68
C SER A 261 -26.19 -13.37 -5.92
N VAL A 262 -25.00 -13.60 -6.49
CA VAL A 262 -24.85 -14.39 -7.72
C VAL A 262 -25.19 -15.87 -7.46
N VAL A 263 -26.05 -16.43 -8.31
CA VAL A 263 -26.47 -17.83 -8.25
C VAL A 263 -25.95 -18.57 -9.48
N TYR A 264 -25.01 -19.49 -9.27
CA TYR A 264 -24.39 -20.28 -10.34
C TYR A 264 -25.19 -21.53 -10.72
N ASP A 265 -25.95 -22.10 -9.78
CA ASP A 265 -26.86 -23.22 -10.01
C ASP A 265 -28.02 -23.15 -9.00
N PRO A 266 -29.29 -23.05 -9.43
CA PRO A 266 -30.43 -22.97 -8.52
C PRO A 266 -30.64 -24.24 -7.67
N ASN A 267 -30.01 -25.36 -8.03
CA ASN A 267 -30.12 -26.63 -7.32
C ASN A 267 -28.91 -26.94 -6.44
N ARG A 268 -27.85 -26.12 -6.48
CA ARG A 268 -26.63 -26.33 -5.70
C ARG A 268 -26.23 -25.03 -5.01
N LYS A 269 -26.11 -25.08 -3.69
CA LYS A 269 -25.55 -23.97 -2.92
C LYS A 269 -24.06 -23.80 -3.24
N GLY A 270 -23.53 -22.60 -3.09
CA GLY A 270 -22.12 -22.27 -3.28
C GLY A 270 -21.72 -22.00 -4.72
N ARG A 271 -20.42 -21.80 -4.92
CA ARG A 271 -19.83 -21.48 -6.22
C ARG A 271 -19.16 -22.72 -6.86
N PRO A 272 -19.10 -22.80 -8.20
CA PRO A 272 -18.48 -23.92 -8.90
C PRO A 272 -16.96 -23.92 -8.68
N VAL A 273 -16.37 -25.10 -8.49
CA VAL A 273 -14.93 -25.29 -8.28
C VAL A 273 -14.37 -26.13 -9.42
N TYR A 274 -13.51 -25.55 -10.24
CA TYR A 274 -13.05 -26.17 -11.49
C TYR A 274 -11.78 -26.98 -11.26
N LEU A 275 -11.80 -28.26 -11.66
CA LEU A 275 -10.62 -29.12 -11.63
C LEU A 275 -9.55 -28.60 -12.61
N ALA A 276 -8.29 -28.51 -12.18
CA ALA A 276 -7.17 -28.26 -13.07
C ALA A 276 -7.06 -29.39 -14.10
N SER A 277 -7.01 -29.05 -15.38
CA SER A 277 -7.12 -30.04 -16.46
C SER A 277 -6.47 -29.54 -17.74
N GLY A 278 -5.91 -30.49 -18.51
CA GLY A 278 -5.49 -30.25 -19.89
C GLY A 278 -6.62 -30.31 -20.92
N GLU A 279 -7.85 -30.61 -20.48
CA GLU A 279 -9.04 -30.57 -21.33
C GLU A 279 -9.68 -29.18 -21.33
N LYS A 280 -10.29 -28.80 -22.45
CA LYS A 280 -10.99 -27.52 -22.58
C LYS A 280 -12.22 -27.45 -21.67
N GLN A 281 -12.29 -26.43 -20.84
CA GLN A 281 -13.35 -26.20 -19.86
C GLN A 281 -14.09 -24.89 -20.12
N GLY A 282 -15.35 -24.86 -19.69
CA GLY A 282 -16.26 -23.72 -19.81
C GLY A 282 -17.71 -24.21 -19.85
N VAL A 283 -18.52 -23.70 -18.94
CA VAL A 283 -19.87 -24.23 -18.63
C VAL A 283 -20.98 -23.65 -19.49
N LEU A 284 -20.72 -22.52 -20.17
CA LEU A 284 -21.68 -21.86 -21.06
C LEU A 284 -21.16 -21.81 -22.51
N LYS A 285 -21.07 -20.62 -23.11
CA LYS A 285 -20.78 -20.42 -24.53
C LYS A 285 -19.29 -20.53 -24.83
N TYR A 286 -18.47 -19.93 -23.98
CA TYR A 286 -17.03 -19.86 -24.18
C TYR A 286 -16.32 -21.01 -23.48
N LYS A 287 -15.15 -21.35 -23.99
CA LYS A 287 -14.26 -22.36 -23.42
C LYS A 287 -12.83 -21.89 -23.49
N ASN A 288 -12.04 -22.29 -22.50
CA ASN A 288 -10.61 -22.07 -22.48
C ASN A 288 -9.88 -22.98 -23.48
N ARG A 289 -8.55 -22.91 -23.46
CA ARG A 289 -7.65 -23.65 -24.35
C ARG A 289 -6.57 -24.39 -23.57
N SER A 290 -6.89 -24.84 -22.35
CA SER A 290 -6.00 -25.69 -21.55
C SER A 290 -5.45 -26.86 -22.36
N ASN A 291 -4.21 -27.23 -22.07
CA ASN A 291 -3.50 -28.34 -22.72
C ASN A 291 -2.62 -29.15 -21.77
N GLY A 292 -2.59 -28.82 -20.48
CA GLY A 292 -1.93 -29.58 -19.43
C GLY A 292 -2.32 -29.08 -18.04
N VAL A 293 -1.53 -29.44 -17.02
CA VAL A 293 -1.76 -28.99 -15.63
C VAL A 293 -0.47 -28.53 -14.94
N ALA A 294 0.65 -28.52 -15.66
CA ALA A 294 1.96 -28.24 -15.11
C ALA A 294 2.09 -26.81 -14.60
N SER A 295 1.43 -25.81 -15.22
CA SER A 295 1.44 -24.43 -14.71
C SER A 295 0.87 -24.37 -13.28
N THR A 296 -0.37 -24.86 -13.11
CA THR A 296 -1.04 -24.93 -11.81
C THR A 296 -0.29 -25.81 -10.80
N ALA A 297 0.15 -27.01 -11.21
CA ALA A 297 0.82 -27.95 -10.32
C ALA A 297 2.21 -27.47 -9.88
N GLY A 298 2.95 -26.78 -10.76
CA GLY A 298 4.21 -26.11 -10.45
C GLY A 298 4.02 -25.03 -9.40
N LYS A 299 3.01 -24.16 -9.57
CA LYS A 299 2.67 -23.12 -8.58
C LYS A 299 2.27 -23.69 -7.20
N TYR A 300 1.51 -24.79 -7.16
CA TYR A 300 1.29 -25.51 -5.90
C TYR A 300 2.60 -26.02 -5.29
N ALA A 301 3.45 -26.63 -6.10
CA ALA A 301 4.68 -27.24 -5.65
C ALA A 301 5.66 -26.21 -5.07
N SER A 302 5.86 -25.07 -5.73
CA SER A 302 6.71 -23.98 -5.24
C SER A 302 6.13 -23.36 -3.96
N ALA A 303 4.83 -23.05 -3.92
CA ALA A 303 4.18 -22.50 -2.74
C ALA A 303 4.32 -23.44 -1.53
N PHE A 304 4.01 -24.73 -1.68
CA PHE A 304 4.16 -25.71 -0.59
C PHE A 304 5.62 -25.89 -0.16
N ALA A 305 6.57 -25.88 -1.09
CA ALA A 305 7.98 -25.98 -0.75
C ALA A 305 8.48 -24.76 0.04
N LEU A 306 8.09 -23.56 -0.37
CA LEU A 306 8.41 -22.32 0.36
C LEU A 306 7.73 -22.28 1.72
N GLY A 307 6.45 -22.66 1.80
CA GLY A 307 5.73 -22.74 3.07
C GLY A 307 6.41 -23.69 4.06
N ALA A 308 6.87 -24.85 3.58
CA ALA A 308 7.63 -25.79 4.40
C ALA A 308 8.96 -25.20 4.94
N MET A 309 9.62 -24.33 4.17
CA MET A 309 10.88 -23.70 4.58
C MET A 309 10.65 -22.52 5.53
N VAL A 310 9.66 -21.66 5.25
CA VAL A 310 9.50 -20.36 5.90
C VAL A 310 8.53 -20.42 7.07
N LEU A 311 7.39 -21.09 6.92
CA LEU A 311 6.37 -21.14 7.98
C LEU A 311 6.74 -22.09 9.13
N ASN A 312 7.73 -22.98 8.96
CA ASN A 312 8.08 -23.98 9.97
C ASN A 312 8.51 -23.36 11.31
N ASP A 313 9.14 -22.19 11.27
CA ASP A 313 9.63 -21.51 12.48
C ASP A 313 8.49 -20.92 13.32
N PHE A 314 7.32 -20.68 12.71
CA PHE A 314 6.15 -20.05 13.33
C PHE A 314 4.98 -21.04 13.52
N TYR A 315 4.88 -22.01 12.62
CA TYR A 315 3.77 -22.94 12.48
C TYR A 315 4.26 -24.39 12.21
N PRO A 316 5.09 -24.99 13.08
CA PRO A 316 5.74 -26.28 12.80
C PRO A 316 4.73 -27.41 12.54
N ASP A 317 3.69 -27.53 13.36
CA ASP A 317 2.65 -28.57 13.21
C ASP A 317 1.85 -28.40 11.90
N TYR A 318 1.67 -27.16 11.43
CA TYR A 318 0.98 -26.87 10.18
C TYR A 318 1.77 -27.32 8.95
N THR A 319 3.10 -27.29 9.05
CA THR A 319 4.02 -27.51 7.93
C THR A 319 4.37 -28.97 7.67
N GLU A 320 3.98 -29.90 8.54
CA GLU A 320 4.38 -31.31 8.50
C GLU A 320 4.09 -31.99 7.16
N ASP A 321 2.94 -31.69 6.53
CA ASP A 321 2.53 -32.30 5.26
C ASP A 321 2.99 -31.53 4.01
N LEU A 322 3.50 -30.30 4.16
CA LEU A 322 3.86 -29.43 3.03
C LEU A 322 4.99 -29.99 2.16
N PRO A 323 6.10 -30.55 2.69
CA PRO A 323 7.14 -31.16 1.85
C PRO A 323 6.60 -32.28 0.95
N LYS A 324 5.70 -33.10 1.49
CA LYS A 324 5.09 -34.20 0.73
C LYS A 324 4.16 -33.66 -0.37
N ARG A 325 3.32 -32.68 -0.03
CA ARG A 325 2.44 -32.02 -1.01
C ARG A 325 3.21 -31.38 -2.15
N ALA A 326 4.32 -30.69 -1.83
CA ALA A 326 5.18 -30.07 -2.83
C ALA A 326 5.73 -31.10 -3.83
N ILE A 327 6.28 -32.21 -3.32
CA ILE A 327 6.82 -33.29 -4.15
C ILE A 327 5.73 -33.94 -5.00
N ASP A 328 4.54 -34.17 -4.43
CA ASP A 328 3.43 -34.82 -5.13
C ASP A 328 2.86 -33.92 -6.23
N ALA A 329 2.68 -32.62 -5.96
CA ALA A 329 2.27 -31.61 -6.95
C ALA A 329 3.28 -31.52 -8.11
N TYR A 330 4.57 -31.45 -7.80
CA TYR A 330 5.61 -31.40 -8.83
C TYR A 330 5.60 -32.66 -9.71
N LYS A 331 5.48 -33.85 -9.12
CA LYS A 331 5.36 -35.10 -9.88
C LYS A 331 4.12 -35.10 -10.78
N TYR A 332 3.00 -34.57 -10.30
CA TYR A 332 1.78 -34.46 -11.07
C TYR A 332 1.96 -33.53 -12.28
N GLY A 333 2.63 -32.39 -12.11
CA GLY A 333 2.99 -31.48 -13.20
C GLY A 333 3.92 -32.11 -14.24
N VAL A 334 4.99 -32.81 -13.81
CA VAL A 334 5.91 -33.53 -14.71
C VAL A 334 5.17 -34.57 -15.58
N GLN A 335 4.15 -35.23 -15.03
CA GLN A 335 3.37 -36.24 -15.74
C GLN A 335 2.37 -35.65 -16.75
N ASN A 336 2.03 -34.36 -16.61
CA ASN A 336 0.94 -33.71 -17.35
C ASN A 336 1.40 -32.30 -17.83
N PRO A 337 2.40 -32.24 -18.73
CA PRO A 337 2.98 -30.98 -19.20
C PRO A 337 1.94 -30.11 -19.92
N GLY A 338 2.09 -28.79 -19.83
CA GLY A 338 1.16 -27.81 -20.39
C GLY A 338 0.48 -26.96 -19.33
N VAL A 339 -0.46 -26.13 -19.77
CA VAL A 339 -1.14 -25.11 -18.97
C VAL A 339 -2.59 -25.48 -18.68
N SER A 340 -3.05 -25.13 -17.48
CA SER A 340 -4.46 -25.16 -17.11
C SER A 340 -4.97 -23.73 -16.98
N GLN A 341 -5.60 -23.23 -18.03
CA GLN A 341 -6.19 -21.88 -18.10
C GLN A 341 -7.46 -21.79 -17.25
N THR A 342 -7.83 -20.58 -16.85
CA THR A 342 -9.11 -20.37 -16.15
C THR A 342 -10.28 -20.63 -17.11
N ALA A 343 -11.38 -21.14 -16.60
CA ALA A 343 -12.54 -21.56 -17.36
C ALA A 343 -13.54 -20.40 -17.48
N PRO A 344 -13.80 -19.89 -18.69
CA PRO A 344 -14.85 -18.90 -18.93
C PRO A 344 -16.24 -19.56 -19.01
N GLY A 345 -17.26 -18.71 -18.98
CA GLY A 345 -18.66 -19.05 -19.18
C GLY A 345 -19.29 -18.12 -20.21
N GLY A 346 -19.77 -16.96 -19.75
CA GLY A 346 -20.59 -16.01 -20.50
C GLY A 346 -19.81 -15.10 -21.43
N ALA A 347 -18.56 -14.79 -21.08
CA ALA A 347 -17.64 -13.89 -21.78
C ALA A 347 -16.43 -14.65 -22.37
N PRO A 348 -15.77 -14.09 -23.41
CA PRO A 348 -14.58 -14.69 -24.01
C PRO A 348 -13.29 -14.44 -23.23
N TYR A 349 -13.32 -13.64 -22.16
CA TYR A 349 -12.15 -13.25 -21.37
C TYR A 349 -11.90 -14.25 -20.24
N PHE A 350 -10.64 -14.64 -20.05
CA PHE A 350 -10.15 -15.53 -19.01
C PHE A 350 -8.63 -15.39 -18.90
N TYR A 351 -7.96 -16.12 -18.00
CA TYR A 351 -6.51 -16.15 -17.89
C TYR A 351 -5.95 -17.17 -18.87
N GLU A 352 -5.30 -16.63 -19.89
CA GLU A 352 -4.89 -17.35 -21.08
C GLU A 352 -3.44 -17.86 -20.99
N GLU A 353 -3.00 -18.29 -19.80
CA GLU A 353 -1.65 -18.85 -19.57
C GLU A 353 -1.25 -19.78 -20.72
N ASP A 354 -0.10 -19.54 -21.33
CA ASP A 354 0.50 -20.31 -22.42
C ASP A 354 1.90 -20.84 -22.04
N ASN A 355 2.42 -20.43 -20.88
CA ASN A 355 3.70 -20.86 -20.31
C ASN A 355 3.50 -21.67 -19.03
N TRP A 356 4.37 -22.66 -18.81
CA TRP A 356 4.42 -23.49 -17.61
C TRP A 356 5.86 -23.86 -17.20
N VAL A 357 6.84 -23.42 -18.00
CA VAL A 357 8.24 -23.82 -17.85
C VAL A 357 8.85 -23.12 -16.64
N ASP A 358 8.64 -21.81 -16.50
CA ASP A 358 8.89 -21.00 -15.30
C ASP A 358 8.28 -21.62 -14.03
N ASP A 359 7.02 -22.06 -14.08
CA ASP A 359 6.34 -22.65 -12.92
C ASP A 359 7.04 -23.93 -12.46
N MET A 360 7.39 -24.80 -13.42
CA MET A 360 8.07 -26.06 -13.13
C MET A 360 9.54 -25.85 -12.76
N GLU A 361 10.19 -24.83 -13.33
CA GLU A 361 11.52 -24.37 -12.90
C GLU A 361 11.50 -23.95 -11.44
N PHE A 362 10.57 -23.07 -11.07
CA PHE A 362 10.47 -22.54 -9.72
C PHE A 362 10.14 -23.62 -8.70
N ALA A 363 9.24 -24.54 -9.06
CA ALA A 363 8.93 -25.72 -8.26
C ALA A 363 10.15 -26.62 -8.04
N ALA A 364 10.86 -26.97 -9.12
CA ALA A 364 12.06 -27.81 -9.04
C ALA A 364 13.18 -27.14 -8.22
N SER A 365 13.35 -25.82 -8.38
CA SER A 365 14.33 -25.02 -7.66
C SER A 365 14.03 -24.97 -6.16
N SER A 366 12.78 -24.70 -5.81
CA SER A 366 12.30 -24.69 -4.42
C SER A 366 12.44 -26.07 -3.77
N LEU A 367 12.09 -27.15 -4.49
CA LEU A 367 12.27 -28.52 -4.02
C LEU A 367 13.74 -28.91 -3.88
N TYR A 368 14.62 -28.42 -4.75
CA TYR A 368 16.06 -28.61 -4.60
C TYR A 368 16.57 -27.94 -3.33
N LYS A 369 16.19 -26.70 -3.05
CA LYS A 369 16.55 -26.02 -1.79
C LYS A 369 16.02 -26.76 -0.57
N LEU A 370 14.75 -27.18 -0.60
CA LEU A 370 14.11 -27.90 0.51
C LEU A 370 14.73 -29.28 0.78
N THR A 371 15.09 -30.03 -0.26
CA THR A 371 15.45 -31.46 -0.12
C THR A 371 16.91 -31.79 -0.41
N GLN A 372 17.66 -30.87 -1.02
CA GLN A 372 19.02 -31.07 -1.53
C GLN A 372 19.15 -32.23 -2.54
N ASN A 373 18.03 -32.66 -3.15
CA ASN A 373 18.02 -33.75 -4.13
C ASN A 373 18.45 -33.25 -5.51
N LYS A 374 19.59 -33.77 -6.01
CA LYS A 374 20.19 -33.40 -7.29
C LYS A 374 19.28 -33.61 -8.51
N ASN A 375 18.32 -34.53 -8.45
CA ASN A 375 17.37 -34.73 -9.55
C ASN A 375 16.48 -33.49 -9.76
N PHE A 376 16.07 -32.82 -8.68
CA PHE A 376 15.33 -31.56 -8.81
C PHE A 376 16.20 -30.44 -9.39
N LYS A 377 17.48 -30.36 -8.96
CA LYS A 377 18.44 -29.43 -9.58
C LYS A 377 18.58 -29.66 -11.09
N GLU A 378 18.77 -30.91 -11.53
CA GLU A 378 18.92 -31.23 -12.95
C GLU A 378 17.69 -30.84 -13.77
N GLN A 379 16.49 -31.03 -13.21
CA GLN A 379 15.23 -30.65 -13.84
C GLN A 379 15.04 -29.13 -13.85
N ALA A 380 15.37 -28.43 -12.76
CA ALA A 380 15.36 -26.98 -12.69
C ALA A 380 16.28 -26.36 -13.74
N MET A 381 17.53 -26.85 -13.86
CA MET A 381 18.49 -26.41 -14.89
C MET A 381 17.95 -26.62 -16.31
N LYS A 382 17.21 -27.72 -16.54
CA LYS A 382 16.58 -27.98 -17.82
C LYS A 382 15.51 -26.92 -18.12
N TYR A 383 14.57 -26.70 -17.21
CA TYR A 383 13.49 -25.71 -17.40
C TYR A 383 14.04 -24.28 -17.54
N ALA A 384 15.02 -23.90 -16.72
CA ALA A 384 15.72 -22.61 -16.86
C ALA A 384 16.28 -22.40 -18.28
N SER A 385 16.85 -23.45 -18.87
CA SER A 385 17.40 -23.37 -20.22
C SER A 385 16.36 -23.35 -21.35
N GLU A 386 15.12 -23.77 -21.06
CA GLU A 386 13.98 -23.72 -21.99
C GLU A 386 13.35 -22.32 -22.04
N GLU A 387 13.33 -21.60 -20.92
CA GLU A 387 12.86 -20.21 -20.82
C GLU A 387 13.99 -19.24 -20.46
N LYS A 388 14.86 -18.98 -21.43
CA LYS A 388 15.96 -18.01 -21.24
C LYS A 388 15.51 -16.56 -21.16
N ILE A 389 14.33 -16.26 -21.68
CA ILE A 389 13.72 -14.92 -21.70
C ILE A 389 12.24 -15.14 -21.39
N THR A 390 11.73 -14.43 -20.38
CA THR A 390 10.31 -14.50 -20.04
C THR A 390 9.46 -14.07 -21.24
N PRO A 391 8.47 -14.88 -21.69
CA PRO A 391 7.98 -14.78 -23.07
C PRO A 391 7.29 -13.48 -23.47
N TRP A 392 6.80 -12.67 -22.53
CA TRP A 392 6.22 -11.35 -22.81
C TRP A 392 7.28 -10.30 -23.16
N ILE A 393 8.51 -10.46 -22.66
CA ILE A 393 9.60 -9.51 -22.87
C ILE A 393 9.96 -9.44 -24.35
N GLY A 394 9.96 -8.23 -24.91
CA GLY A 394 10.22 -7.99 -26.33
C GLY A 394 9.00 -8.11 -27.24
N ARG A 395 7.78 -8.28 -26.69
CA ARG A 395 6.52 -8.24 -27.47
C ARG A 395 5.83 -6.89 -27.38
N ASP A 396 5.06 -6.57 -28.42
CA ASP A 396 4.20 -5.39 -28.44
C ASP A 396 2.77 -5.68 -27.98
N THR A 397 2.33 -6.94 -28.11
CA THR A 397 1.00 -7.40 -27.73
C THR A 397 1.08 -8.73 -27.00
N VAL A 398 0.20 -8.89 -26.02
CA VAL A 398 -0.08 -10.14 -25.32
C VAL A 398 -1.59 -10.23 -25.11
N VAL A 399 -2.11 -11.44 -24.98
CA VAL A 399 -3.49 -11.64 -24.51
C VAL A 399 -3.51 -11.69 -22.98
N HIS A 400 -4.68 -11.59 -22.38
CA HIS A 400 -4.84 -11.42 -20.94
C HIS A 400 -4.19 -12.58 -20.16
N TYR A 401 -3.24 -12.27 -19.26
CA TYR A 401 -2.47 -13.24 -18.47
C TYR A 401 -1.71 -14.32 -19.28
N GLN A 402 -1.43 -14.10 -20.57
CA GLN A 402 -0.83 -15.13 -21.45
C GLN A 402 0.48 -15.74 -20.91
N TYR A 403 1.30 -14.94 -20.24
CA TYR A 403 2.63 -15.34 -19.76
C TYR A 403 2.78 -15.09 -18.25
N TYR A 404 1.68 -15.23 -17.51
CA TYR A 404 1.67 -15.16 -16.06
C TYR A 404 2.50 -16.32 -15.46
N PRO A 405 3.32 -16.13 -14.38
CA PRO A 405 3.35 -15.03 -13.39
C PRO A 405 4.11 -13.74 -13.77
N PHE A 406 4.44 -13.51 -15.05
CA PHE A 406 5.19 -12.36 -15.59
C PHE A 406 6.63 -12.20 -15.10
N MET A 407 6.96 -12.68 -13.90
CA MET A 407 8.31 -12.80 -13.36
C MET A 407 8.70 -14.26 -13.30
N ASN A 408 9.80 -14.64 -13.97
CA ASN A 408 10.38 -15.96 -13.76
C ASN A 408 11.19 -15.94 -12.45
N THR A 409 10.54 -16.34 -11.37
CA THR A 409 11.13 -16.47 -10.03
C THR A 409 12.06 -17.69 -9.91
N GLY A 410 11.91 -18.66 -10.82
CA GLY A 410 12.72 -19.87 -10.90
C GLY A 410 14.20 -19.57 -11.10
N HIS A 411 14.54 -18.61 -11.97
CA HIS A 411 15.94 -18.22 -12.22
C HIS A 411 16.65 -17.80 -10.94
N TYR A 412 16.04 -16.91 -10.15
CA TYR A 412 16.62 -16.46 -8.88
C TYR A 412 16.67 -17.57 -7.83
N GLU A 413 15.57 -18.32 -7.69
CA GLU A 413 15.50 -19.40 -6.69
C GLU A 413 16.53 -20.49 -6.97
N LEU A 414 16.77 -20.81 -8.24
CA LEU A 414 17.79 -21.75 -8.67
C LEU A 414 19.20 -21.18 -8.49
N ALA A 415 19.48 -20.01 -9.09
CA ALA A 415 20.81 -19.40 -9.11
C ALA A 415 21.38 -19.18 -7.71
N SER A 416 20.54 -18.81 -6.74
CA SER A 416 20.93 -18.63 -5.33
C SER A 416 21.34 -19.93 -4.62
N ALA A 417 21.02 -21.10 -5.16
CA ALA A 417 21.40 -22.41 -4.63
C ALA A 417 22.52 -23.13 -5.43
N LEU A 418 23.06 -22.49 -6.47
CA LEU A 418 24.06 -23.05 -7.37
C LEU A 418 25.50 -22.59 -7.06
N ASN A 419 26.49 -23.29 -7.62
CA ASN A 419 27.87 -22.81 -7.64
C ASN A 419 28.08 -21.73 -8.70
N ASP A 420 29.21 -21.02 -8.64
CA ASP A 420 29.49 -19.84 -9.44
C ASP A 420 29.22 -20.00 -10.95
N LYS A 421 29.69 -21.08 -11.59
CA LYS A 421 29.52 -21.25 -13.04
C LYS A 421 28.07 -21.51 -13.45
N GLU A 422 27.38 -22.38 -12.71
CA GLU A 422 25.97 -22.67 -12.98
C GLU A 422 25.09 -21.45 -12.63
N LYS A 423 25.42 -20.75 -11.52
CA LYS A 423 24.80 -19.50 -11.12
C LYS A 423 24.94 -18.43 -12.20
N GLU A 424 26.15 -18.20 -12.74
CA GLU A 424 26.39 -17.28 -13.85
C GLU A 424 25.55 -17.63 -15.08
N THR A 425 25.42 -18.92 -15.39
CA THR A 425 24.61 -19.39 -16.53
C THR A 425 23.14 -19.05 -16.33
N VAL A 426 22.56 -19.36 -15.17
CA VAL A 426 21.14 -19.08 -14.89
C VAL A 426 20.90 -17.57 -14.76
N ALA A 427 21.78 -16.83 -14.10
CA ALA A 427 21.69 -15.37 -13.99
C ALA A 427 21.74 -14.68 -15.36
N SER A 428 22.47 -15.24 -16.34
CA SER A 428 22.50 -14.71 -17.72
C SER A 428 21.14 -14.76 -18.43
N TYR A 429 20.18 -15.55 -17.96
CA TYR A 429 18.82 -15.58 -18.51
C TYR A 429 18.04 -14.32 -18.11
N TYR A 430 18.23 -13.81 -16.88
CA TYR A 430 17.72 -12.47 -16.55
C TYR A 430 18.36 -11.39 -17.42
N ASP A 431 19.69 -11.40 -17.58
CA ASP A 431 20.43 -10.45 -18.43
C ASP A 431 19.82 -10.36 -19.84
N MET A 432 19.54 -11.49 -20.49
CA MET A 432 18.93 -11.50 -21.83
C MET A 432 17.59 -10.76 -21.90
N GLY A 433 16.71 -10.94 -20.91
CA GLY A 433 15.41 -10.25 -20.86
C GLY A 433 15.55 -8.78 -20.47
N LEU A 434 16.36 -8.48 -19.44
CA LEU A 434 16.61 -7.13 -18.97
C LEU A 434 17.27 -6.26 -20.04
N GLN A 435 18.16 -6.83 -20.85
CA GLN A 435 18.77 -6.14 -21.99
C GLN A 435 17.72 -5.69 -23.01
N LEU A 436 16.72 -6.52 -23.30
CA LEU A 436 15.65 -6.17 -24.24
C LEU A 436 14.76 -5.04 -23.71
N LEU A 437 14.43 -5.07 -22.41
CA LEU A 437 13.69 -4.00 -21.76
C LEU A 437 14.50 -2.71 -21.75
N HIS A 438 15.78 -2.79 -21.40
CA HIS A 438 16.71 -1.68 -21.39
C HIS A 438 16.83 -1.04 -22.79
N ASP A 439 17.04 -1.85 -23.82
CA ASP A 439 17.19 -1.35 -25.19
C ASP A 439 15.92 -0.72 -25.74
N ARG A 440 14.75 -1.20 -25.32
CA ARG A 440 13.46 -0.60 -25.67
C ARG A 440 13.17 0.69 -24.88
N GLY A 441 13.61 0.74 -23.63
CA GLY A 441 13.34 1.84 -22.70
C GLY A 441 14.27 3.04 -22.85
N LYS A 442 15.57 2.81 -23.12
CA LYS A 442 16.63 3.82 -23.00
C LYS A 442 16.43 5.10 -23.82
N ASP A 443 15.68 5.04 -24.92
CA ASP A 443 15.47 6.20 -25.81
C ASP A 443 14.25 7.04 -25.43
N ASN A 444 13.36 6.54 -24.56
CA ASN A 444 12.20 7.30 -24.10
C ASN A 444 12.48 7.99 -22.75
N PRO A 445 11.76 9.08 -22.41
CA PRO A 445 12.06 9.88 -21.22
C PRO A 445 11.87 9.14 -19.89
N PHE A 446 11.02 8.12 -19.86
CA PHE A 446 10.70 7.38 -18.64
C PHE A 446 11.49 6.07 -18.49
N TYR A 447 12.41 5.76 -19.42
CA TYR A 447 13.16 4.49 -19.45
C TYR A 447 12.25 3.25 -19.43
N ILE A 448 11.01 3.36 -19.91
CA ILE A 448 10.03 2.28 -19.81
C ILE A 448 10.11 1.37 -21.05
N GLY A 449 10.52 0.11 -20.84
CA GLY A 449 10.61 -0.92 -21.87
C GLY A 449 9.42 -1.90 -21.89
N VAL A 450 8.48 -1.73 -20.97
CA VAL A 450 7.30 -2.60 -20.80
C VAL A 450 6.23 -2.26 -21.83
N PRO A 451 5.52 -3.24 -22.43
CA PRO A 451 4.39 -2.95 -23.30
C PRO A 451 3.17 -2.48 -22.50
N PHE A 452 2.46 -1.46 -22.99
CA PHE A 452 1.23 -0.95 -22.38
C PHE A 452 0.01 -1.80 -22.74
N VAL A 453 -0.09 -2.98 -22.15
CA VAL A 453 -1.25 -3.88 -22.23
C VAL A 453 -2.03 -3.87 -20.91
N TRP A 454 -3.20 -4.51 -20.86
CA TRP A 454 -3.91 -4.71 -19.58
C TRP A 454 -2.96 -5.39 -18.57
N CYS A 455 -2.89 -4.85 -17.35
CA CYS A 455 -1.96 -5.22 -16.28
C CYS A 455 -0.50 -4.79 -16.56
N SER A 456 -0.28 -3.69 -17.29
CA SER A 456 1.08 -3.22 -17.59
C SER A 456 1.90 -2.89 -16.35
N ASN A 457 1.28 -2.45 -15.25
CA ASN A 457 1.99 -2.23 -13.99
C ASN A 457 2.43 -3.55 -13.32
N ASN A 458 1.73 -4.66 -13.55
CA ASN A 458 2.19 -5.99 -13.10
C ASN A 458 3.47 -6.39 -13.87
N LEU A 459 3.56 -6.04 -15.16
CA LEU A 459 4.78 -6.20 -15.95
C LEU A 459 5.92 -5.26 -15.50
N VAL A 460 5.61 -4.01 -15.12
CA VAL A 460 6.58 -3.09 -14.51
C VAL A 460 7.11 -3.66 -13.20
N THR A 461 6.23 -4.18 -12.35
CA THR A 461 6.57 -4.83 -11.08
C THR A 461 7.45 -6.07 -11.30
N ALA A 462 7.16 -6.90 -12.30
CA ALA A 462 8.00 -8.02 -12.68
C ALA A 462 9.39 -7.54 -13.17
N ALA A 463 9.44 -6.54 -14.05
CA ALA A 463 10.69 -6.02 -14.61
C ALA A 463 11.60 -5.39 -13.55
N VAL A 464 11.03 -4.56 -12.64
CA VAL A 464 11.80 -3.90 -11.58
C VAL A 464 12.33 -4.93 -10.56
N THR A 465 11.51 -5.92 -10.22
CA THR A 465 11.92 -7.01 -9.31
C THR A 465 13.01 -7.87 -9.93
N GLN A 466 12.87 -8.31 -11.19
CA GLN A 466 13.92 -9.06 -11.88
C GLN A 466 15.23 -8.28 -12.00
N SER A 467 15.17 -6.96 -12.21
CA SER A 467 16.37 -6.09 -12.22
C SER A 467 17.10 -6.15 -10.88
N ARG A 468 16.34 -6.02 -9.77
CA ARG A 468 16.89 -6.09 -8.41
C ARG A 468 17.45 -7.48 -8.07
N LEU A 469 16.74 -8.54 -8.45
CA LEU A 469 17.18 -9.93 -8.25
C LEU A 469 18.47 -10.23 -9.03
N TYR A 470 18.55 -9.78 -10.29
CA TYR A 470 19.76 -9.90 -11.10
C TYR A 470 20.94 -9.19 -10.45
N HIS A 471 20.78 -7.93 -10.05
CA HIS A 471 21.82 -7.18 -9.34
C HIS A 471 22.26 -7.88 -8.04
N ARG A 472 21.32 -8.41 -7.24
CA ARG A 472 21.64 -9.16 -6.01
C ARG A 472 22.44 -10.44 -6.30
N LEU A 473 22.18 -11.11 -7.43
CA LEU A 473 22.90 -12.32 -7.82
C LEU A 473 24.31 -12.02 -8.34
N THR A 474 24.47 -10.97 -9.15
CA THR A 474 25.69 -10.77 -9.97
C THR A 474 26.55 -9.59 -9.53
N GLY A 475 25.98 -8.61 -8.83
CA GLY A 475 26.59 -7.30 -8.58
C GLY A 475 26.67 -6.41 -9.83
N ASP A 476 26.04 -6.82 -10.94
CA ASP A 476 26.03 -6.06 -12.18
C ASP A 476 25.14 -4.82 -12.05
N GLU A 477 25.70 -3.66 -12.39
CA GLU A 477 25.05 -2.35 -12.24
C GLU A 477 24.41 -1.84 -13.54
N THR A 478 24.51 -2.60 -14.65
CA THR A 478 24.07 -2.20 -16.00
C THR A 478 22.62 -1.71 -16.03
N TYR A 479 21.76 -2.29 -15.20
CA TYR A 479 20.31 -2.01 -15.21
C TYR A 479 19.83 -1.11 -14.07
N LEU A 480 20.71 -0.57 -13.22
CA LEU A 480 20.28 0.22 -12.06
C LEU A 480 19.46 1.47 -12.42
N GLU A 481 19.78 2.14 -13.54
CA GLU A 481 19.00 3.31 -13.98
C GLU A 481 17.60 2.91 -14.48
N MET A 482 17.49 1.80 -15.21
CA MET A 482 16.20 1.26 -15.63
C MET A 482 15.37 0.83 -14.42
N GLU A 483 15.98 0.11 -13.46
CA GLU A 483 15.32 -0.27 -12.21
C GLU A 483 14.78 0.96 -11.47
N ALA A 484 15.61 1.99 -11.30
CA ALA A 484 15.19 3.23 -10.66
C ALA A 484 14.02 3.89 -11.40
N ALA A 485 14.06 3.95 -12.73
CA ALA A 485 13.00 4.53 -13.53
C ALA A 485 11.68 3.74 -13.47
N LEU A 486 11.74 2.41 -13.46
CA LEU A 486 10.56 1.54 -13.32
C LEU A 486 9.92 1.66 -11.94
N ARG A 487 10.73 1.76 -10.88
CA ARG A 487 10.23 2.09 -9.54
C ARG A 487 9.59 3.49 -9.54
N ASP A 488 10.29 4.48 -10.06
CA ASP A 488 9.82 5.87 -10.03
C ASP A 488 8.54 6.04 -10.88
N TRP A 489 8.35 5.24 -11.93
CA TRP A 489 7.11 5.15 -12.70
C TRP A 489 5.90 4.78 -11.83
N LEU A 490 6.06 3.79 -10.94
CA LEU A 490 5.00 3.36 -10.02
C LEU A 490 4.63 4.44 -9.00
N PHE A 491 5.50 5.43 -8.77
CA PHE A 491 5.30 6.49 -7.78
C PHE A 491 5.15 7.90 -8.39
N GLY A 492 4.73 8.01 -9.65
CA GLY A 492 4.39 9.31 -10.28
C GLY A 492 5.43 9.89 -11.23
N CYS A 493 6.59 9.27 -11.42
CA CYS A 493 7.51 9.63 -12.51
C CYS A 493 7.05 8.96 -13.81
N ASN A 494 5.81 9.24 -14.19
CA ASN A 494 5.13 8.76 -15.39
C ASN A 494 4.45 9.94 -16.10
N ILE A 495 3.68 9.68 -17.15
CA ILE A 495 3.07 10.73 -17.99
C ILE A 495 2.10 11.62 -17.19
N TRP A 496 1.32 11.02 -16.29
CA TRP A 496 0.22 11.67 -15.56
C TRP A 496 0.68 12.37 -14.28
N GLY A 497 1.76 11.89 -13.67
CA GLY A 497 2.26 12.45 -12.41
C GLY A 497 1.61 11.88 -11.17
N THR A 498 0.87 10.77 -11.31
CA THR A 498 0.13 10.10 -10.24
C THR A 498 0.79 8.75 -9.91
N SER A 499 0.73 8.34 -8.66
CA SER A 499 1.15 7.01 -8.23
C SER A 499 0.27 5.95 -8.87
N MET A 500 0.82 4.75 -8.99
CA MET A 500 0.11 3.56 -9.49
C MET A 500 -0.38 2.66 -8.33
N ILE A 501 -0.30 3.15 -7.10
CA ILE A 501 -0.66 2.44 -5.88
C ILE A 501 -1.62 3.33 -5.11
N VAL A 502 -2.79 2.79 -4.78
CA VAL A 502 -3.83 3.49 -4.03
C VAL A 502 -3.29 3.88 -2.66
N GLY A 503 -3.40 5.17 -2.31
CA GLY A 503 -3.00 5.70 -1.00
C GLY A 503 -1.48 5.81 -0.74
N LEU A 504 -0.61 5.44 -1.70
CA LEU A 504 0.86 5.47 -1.51
C LEU A 504 1.57 6.30 -2.59
N PRO A 505 2.30 7.39 -2.25
CA PRO A 505 2.43 7.98 -0.91
C PRO A 505 1.16 8.72 -0.46
N GLU A 506 0.92 8.77 0.84
CA GLU A 506 -0.26 9.42 1.47
C GLU A 506 -0.45 10.89 1.04
N HIS A 507 0.65 11.62 0.82
CA HIS A 507 0.62 13.04 0.45
C HIS A 507 0.76 13.30 -1.06
N GLY A 508 0.82 12.24 -1.86
CA GLY A 508 0.93 12.33 -3.31
C GLY A 508 -0.42 12.30 -4.02
N ASP A 509 -0.37 12.53 -5.32
CA ASP A 509 -1.45 12.15 -6.23
C ASP A 509 -1.44 10.62 -6.40
N THR A 510 -2.54 9.96 -6.04
CA THR A 510 -2.76 8.50 -6.09
C THR A 510 -4.18 8.22 -6.59
N PRO A 511 -4.50 7.01 -7.10
CA PRO A 511 -5.86 6.71 -7.54
C PRO A 511 -6.88 6.89 -6.41
N VAL A 512 -7.98 7.59 -6.67
CA VAL A 512 -9.05 7.87 -5.70
C VAL A 512 -10.41 7.27 -6.10
N ASP A 513 -10.56 6.90 -7.38
CA ASP A 513 -11.76 6.23 -7.91
C ASP A 513 -11.42 4.88 -8.58
N PRO A 514 -10.76 3.94 -7.85
CA PRO A 514 -10.40 2.63 -8.39
C PRO A 514 -11.65 1.84 -8.80
N HIS A 515 -11.50 0.97 -9.81
CA HIS A 515 -12.54 0.00 -10.20
C HIS A 515 -12.76 -1.02 -9.07
N SER A 516 -13.57 -0.64 -8.07
CA SER A 516 -13.76 -1.39 -6.83
C SER A 516 -15.17 -1.24 -6.28
N SER A 517 -15.80 -2.38 -5.96
CA SER A 517 -17.09 -2.44 -5.28
C SER A 517 -17.02 -1.86 -3.86
N LEU A 518 -15.87 -1.96 -3.19
CA LEU A 518 -15.67 -1.42 -1.83
C LEU A 518 -15.72 0.11 -1.86
N ASN A 519 -14.97 0.72 -2.79
CA ASN A 519 -14.94 2.18 -2.97
C ASN A 519 -16.30 2.69 -3.45
N LEU A 520 -16.82 2.15 -4.56
CA LEU A 520 -18.04 2.67 -5.18
C LEU A 520 -19.28 2.60 -4.26
N LEU A 521 -19.43 1.53 -3.48
CA LEU A 521 -20.66 1.30 -2.71
C LEU A 521 -20.63 1.90 -1.31
N GLU A 522 -19.46 1.95 -0.67
CA GLU A 522 -19.33 2.33 0.75
C GLU A 522 -18.28 3.42 1.00
N GLY A 523 -17.51 3.83 -0.03
CA GLY A 523 -16.42 4.81 0.07
C GLY A 523 -15.15 4.25 0.71
N TYR A 524 -15.01 2.92 0.75
CA TYR A 524 -13.85 2.25 1.33
C TYR A 524 -12.68 2.26 0.33
N GLN A 525 -11.60 2.94 0.71
CA GLN A 525 -10.38 2.99 -0.12
C GLN A 525 -9.70 1.63 -0.17
N THR A 526 -9.14 1.31 -1.34
CA THR A 526 -8.40 0.07 -1.58
C THR A 526 -6.90 0.26 -1.37
N ASP A 527 -6.55 0.85 -0.22
CA ASP A 527 -5.19 1.27 0.12
C ASP A 527 -4.16 0.14 0.00
N GLY A 528 -3.03 0.47 -0.61
CA GLY A 528 -1.96 -0.48 -0.95
C GLY A 528 -2.18 -1.25 -2.24
N GLY A 529 -3.36 -1.16 -2.87
CA GLY A 529 -3.65 -1.86 -4.12
C GLY A 529 -2.87 -1.28 -5.30
N LEU A 530 -2.11 -2.13 -6.00
CA LEU A 530 -1.49 -1.80 -7.28
C LEU A 530 -2.55 -1.85 -8.38
N ILE A 531 -2.83 -0.73 -9.04
CA ILE A 531 -3.74 -0.68 -10.19
C ILE A 531 -3.11 -1.31 -11.43
N ASP A 532 -3.95 -1.91 -12.28
CA ASP A 532 -3.58 -2.53 -13.56
C ASP A 532 -2.59 -1.72 -14.39
N GLY A 533 -2.82 -0.42 -14.44
CA GLY A 533 -1.95 0.53 -15.11
C GLY A 533 -2.31 0.80 -16.56
N PRO A 534 -1.51 1.64 -17.21
CA PRO A 534 -1.87 2.20 -18.49
C PRO A 534 -1.90 1.17 -19.62
N VAL A 535 -2.79 1.40 -20.59
CA VAL A 535 -2.87 0.62 -21.82
C VAL A 535 -2.59 1.49 -23.04
N TYR A 536 -2.20 0.87 -24.16
CA TYR A 536 -2.08 1.57 -25.43
C TYR A 536 -3.43 2.24 -25.78
N GLY A 537 -3.38 3.42 -26.40
CA GLY A 537 -4.61 4.12 -26.81
C GLY A 537 -5.50 3.29 -27.74
N SER A 538 -4.91 2.40 -28.54
CA SER A 538 -5.67 1.44 -29.36
C SER A 538 -6.46 0.42 -28.53
N ILE A 539 -5.93 -0.01 -27.39
CA ILE A 539 -6.62 -0.93 -26.47
C ILE A 539 -7.75 -0.18 -25.78
N ALA A 540 -7.46 0.97 -25.16
CA ALA A 540 -8.46 1.81 -24.48
C ALA A 540 -9.69 2.09 -25.38
N ASN A 541 -9.45 2.43 -26.65
CA ASN A 541 -10.51 2.72 -27.62
C ASN A 541 -11.26 1.49 -28.17
N SER A 542 -10.83 0.26 -27.84
CA SER A 542 -11.40 -0.98 -28.37
C SER A 542 -12.20 -1.80 -27.36
N LEU A 543 -12.04 -1.51 -26.07
CA LEU A 543 -12.66 -2.27 -25.00
C LEU A 543 -14.17 -2.01 -24.94
N ILE A 544 -14.92 -3.08 -24.68
CA ILE A 544 -16.38 -3.02 -24.54
C ILE A 544 -16.68 -2.86 -23.05
N GLY A 545 -17.54 -1.90 -22.69
CA GLY A 545 -18.00 -1.71 -21.31
C GLY A 545 -17.15 -0.74 -20.48
N VAL A 546 -16.12 -0.12 -21.07
CA VAL A 546 -15.40 1.00 -20.45
C VAL A 546 -16.14 2.30 -20.78
N GLU A 547 -16.65 2.97 -19.76
CA GLU A 547 -17.30 4.28 -19.85
C GLU A 547 -16.93 5.08 -18.59
N LEU A 548 -16.36 6.27 -18.77
CA LEU A 548 -16.04 7.14 -17.62
C LEU A 548 -17.33 7.64 -16.98
N HIS A 549 -17.38 7.58 -15.66
CA HIS A 549 -18.49 8.10 -14.87
C HIS A 549 -18.29 9.59 -14.53
N ASP A 550 -17.04 10.01 -14.40
CA ASP A 550 -16.63 11.38 -14.11
C ASP A 550 -15.73 11.97 -15.22
N ALA A 551 -15.28 13.21 -15.04
CA ALA A 551 -14.48 13.91 -16.03
C ALA A 551 -13.00 13.56 -15.86
N ASP A 552 -12.39 12.97 -16.90
CA ASP A 552 -10.96 12.59 -16.93
C ASP A 552 -10.04 13.74 -16.48
N GLU A 553 -9.54 13.65 -15.25
CA GLU A 553 -8.63 14.59 -14.60
C GLU A 553 -7.31 14.71 -15.35
N TYR A 554 -6.98 13.66 -16.09
CA TYR A 554 -5.76 13.48 -16.85
C TYR A 554 -5.94 13.72 -18.36
N ALA A 555 -7.09 14.24 -18.79
CA ALA A 555 -7.43 14.45 -20.19
C ALA A 555 -6.33 15.18 -20.99
N GLU A 556 -5.59 16.10 -20.36
CA GLU A 556 -4.50 16.84 -21.02
C GLU A 556 -3.26 15.99 -21.34
N PHE A 557 -3.11 14.82 -20.70
CA PHE A 557 -1.96 13.93 -20.80
C PHE A 557 -2.28 12.59 -21.47
N GLN A 558 -3.53 12.33 -21.83
CA GLN A 558 -3.88 11.18 -22.67
C GLN A 558 -3.29 11.31 -24.08
N SER A 559 -3.01 10.18 -24.73
CA SER A 559 -2.46 10.16 -26.08
C SER A 559 -2.81 8.87 -26.83
N ASP A 560 -2.66 8.88 -28.16
CA ASP A 560 -2.78 7.66 -28.99
C ASP A 560 -1.77 6.57 -28.56
N LEU A 561 -0.64 6.98 -27.97
CA LEU A 561 0.35 6.06 -27.45
C LEU A 561 -0.17 5.31 -26.23
N VAL A 562 -0.71 6.01 -25.25
CA VAL A 562 -1.00 5.43 -23.95
C VAL A 562 -2.05 6.24 -23.18
N VAL A 563 -2.88 5.52 -22.43
CA VAL A 563 -4.01 6.03 -21.64
C VAL A 563 -4.00 5.40 -20.25
N TYR A 564 -4.23 6.21 -19.23
CA TYR A 564 -4.56 5.82 -17.85
C TYR A 564 -5.66 6.75 -17.35
N GLN A 565 -6.70 6.20 -16.72
CA GLN A 565 -7.85 6.98 -16.28
C GLN A 565 -8.21 6.55 -14.86
N ASP A 566 -8.24 7.50 -13.93
CA ASP A 566 -8.63 7.25 -12.54
C ASP A 566 -10.16 7.35 -12.40
N ASP A 567 -10.85 6.33 -12.88
CA ASP A 567 -12.32 6.28 -12.88
C ASP A 567 -12.78 4.83 -12.69
N VAL A 568 -13.84 4.64 -11.90
CA VAL A 568 -14.39 3.34 -11.58
C VAL A 568 -14.92 2.61 -12.82
N GLY A 569 -15.26 3.30 -13.90
CA GLY A 569 -15.63 2.69 -15.18
C GLY A 569 -14.44 2.17 -15.99
N SER A 570 -13.20 2.50 -15.60
CA SER A 570 -11.96 2.16 -16.30
C SER A 570 -11.26 0.92 -15.73
N PHE A 571 -11.96 -0.22 -15.73
CA PHE A 571 -11.44 -1.49 -15.21
C PHE A 571 -10.10 -1.90 -15.83
N SER A 572 -9.81 -1.54 -17.08
CA SER A 572 -8.58 -1.98 -17.76
C SER A 572 -7.33 -1.20 -17.39
N THR A 573 -7.49 -0.08 -16.68
CA THR A 573 -6.36 0.75 -16.23
C THR A 573 -6.35 1.04 -14.74
N ASN A 574 -7.50 0.93 -14.07
CA ASN A 574 -7.69 1.40 -12.70
C ASN A 574 -8.26 0.33 -11.75
N GLU A 575 -8.27 -0.94 -12.14
CA GLU A 575 -8.61 -2.05 -11.22
C GLU A 575 -7.38 -2.42 -10.38
N PRO A 576 -7.47 -2.37 -9.03
CA PRO A 576 -6.40 -2.88 -8.17
C PRO A 576 -6.28 -4.41 -8.25
N THR A 577 -5.07 -4.92 -8.42
CA THR A 577 -4.81 -6.36 -8.63
C THR A 577 -4.16 -7.00 -7.41
N MET A 578 -4.71 -8.12 -6.92
CA MET A 578 -4.18 -8.81 -5.73
C MET A 578 -2.79 -9.41 -6.00
N ASP A 579 -2.61 -10.03 -7.17
CA ASP A 579 -1.36 -10.65 -7.59
C ASP A 579 -0.24 -9.64 -7.89
N GLY A 580 -0.57 -8.53 -8.56
CA GLY A 580 0.36 -7.43 -8.81
C GLY A 580 0.84 -6.80 -7.51
N THR A 581 -0.09 -6.55 -6.58
CA THR A 581 0.21 -6.07 -5.23
C THR A 581 1.13 -7.02 -4.49
N ALA A 582 0.81 -8.32 -4.45
CA ALA A 582 1.65 -9.33 -3.79
C ALA A 582 3.06 -9.44 -4.39
N CYS A 583 3.21 -9.25 -5.71
CA CYS A 583 4.52 -9.23 -6.35
C CYS A 583 5.35 -7.97 -5.98
N LEU A 584 4.69 -6.83 -5.80
CA LEU A 584 5.35 -5.57 -5.45
C LEU A 584 5.92 -5.58 -4.02
N VAL A 585 5.32 -6.34 -3.11
CA VAL A 585 5.79 -6.54 -1.72
C VAL A 585 7.27 -6.94 -1.68
N TYR A 586 7.74 -7.80 -2.60
CA TYR A 586 9.14 -8.20 -2.63
C TYR A 586 10.06 -7.02 -2.93
N TYR A 587 9.72 -6.22 -3.94
CA TYR A 587 10.57 -5.10 -4.34
C TYR A 587 10.66 -4.03 -3.24
N LEU A 588 9.52 -3.64 -2.65
CA LEU A 588 9.50 -2.61 -1.60
C LEU A 588 10.20 -3.11 -0.33
N SER A 589 9.99 -4.37 0.08
CA SER A 589 10.72 -4.93 1.23
C SER A 589 12.22 -5.00 1.00
N ALA A 590 12.68 -5.24 -0.23
CA ALA A 590 14.10 -5.22 -0.56
C ALA A 590 14.70 -3.81 -0.51
N MET A 591 13.93 -2.78 -0.88
CA MET A 591 14.35 -1.38 -0.78
C MET A 591 14.46 -0.92 0.68
N GLU A 592 13.50 -1.33 1.51
CA GLU A 592 13.49 -1.07 2.95
C GLU A 592 14.64 -1.79 3.67
N ASP A 593 14.81 -3.11 3.47
CA ASP A 593 15.89 -3.89 4.11
C ASP A 593 17.29 -3.38 3.73
N ASN A 594 17.49 -2.96 2.47
CA ASN A 594 18.75 -2.33 2.04
C ASN A 594 19.02 -1.02 2.80
N SER A 595 17.99 -0.23 3.08
CA SER A 595 18.15 1.01 3.85
C SER A 595 18.52 0.71 5.30
N LEU A 596 17.89 -0.29 5.92
CA LEU A 596 18.22 -0.78 7.26
C LEU A 596 19.64 -1.35 7.36
N ALA A 597 20.10 -2.07 6.34
CA ALA A 597 21.46 -2.61 6.28
C ALA A 597 22.54 -1.51 6.26
N ASN A 598 22.20 -0.30 5.80
CA ASN A 598 23.09 0.85 5.74
C ASN A 598 23.05 1.74 7.00
N GLY A 599 22.52 1.22 8.11
CA GLY A 599 22.55 1.88 9.42
C GLY A 599 21.33 2.74 9.76
N ARG A 600 20.28 2.71 8.92
CA ARG A 600 18.97 3.28 9.27
C ARG A 600 18.28 2.38 10.30
N HIS A 601 17.57 3.00 11.23
CA HIS A 601 16.70 2.32 12.19
C HIS A 601 15.24 2.50 11.78
N LYS A 602 14.50 1.43 11.49
CA LYS A 602 13.05 1.52 11.24
C LYS A 602 12.37 2.04 12.51
N LYS A 603 11.49 3.02 12.39
CA LYS A 603 10.67 3.46 13.54
C LYS A 603 9.69 2.35 13.87
N HIS A 604 9.50 2.08 15.15
CA HIS A 604 8.58 1.03 15.59
C HIS A 604 7.54 1.60 16.54
N TYR A 605 6.29 1.57 16.11
CA TYR A 605 5.14 1.83 16.97
C TYR A 605 4.85 0.60 17.83
N THR A 606 4.39 0.84 19.06
CA THR A 606 3.84 -0.23 19.89
C THR A 606 2.34 -0.19 19.83
N TYR A 607 1.73 -1.35 19.59
CA TYR A 607 0.29 -1.56 19.56
C TYR A 607 -0.15 -2.32 20.81
N ASP A 608 -1.35 -2.03 21.33
CA ASP A 608 -1.98 -2.92 22.31
C ASP A 608 -2.75 -4.07 21.64
N GLY A 609 -3.36 -4.95 22.43
CA GLY A 609 -4.12 -6.10 21.90
C GLY A 609 -5.38 -5.76 21.11
N SER A 610 -5.79 -4.48 21.07
CA SER A 610 -6.87 -3.98 20.21
C SER A 610 -6.36 -3.39 18.89
N GLY A 611 -5.05 -3.27 18.72
CA GLY A 611 -4.43 -2.58 17.59
C GLY A 611 -4.35 -1.06 17.74
N ALA A 612 -4.72 -0.50 18.89
CA ALA A 612 -4.49 0.92 19.14
C ALA A 612 -2.98 1.20 19.28
N ILE A 613 -2.50 2.29 18.67
CA ILE A 613 -1.12 2.73 18.88
C ILE A 613 -1.03 3.26 20.32
N ILE A 614 -0.15 2.66 21.13
CA ILE A 614 0.04 3.02 22.54
C ILE A 614 1.39 3.65 22.84
N ARG A 615 2.33 3.64 21.89
CA ARG A 615 3.67 4.22 22.07
C ARG A 615 4.32 4.52 20.73
N GLY A 616 4.95 5.68 20.63
CA GLY A 616 5.86 6.06 19.53
C GLY A 616 7.18 5.29 19.58
N ASP A 617 8.17 5.75 18.81
CA ASP A 617 9.49 5.12 18.76
C ASP A 617 10.17 5.08 20.14
N THR A 618 10.49 3.86 20.58
CA THR A 618 11.14 3.59 21.88
C THR A 618 12.64 3.91 21.88
N LEU A 619 13.24 4.17 20.73
CA LEU A 619 14.66 4.53 20.60
C LEU A 619 14.92 6.01 20.87
N GLU A 620 13.90 6.87 20.77
CA GLU A 620 14.04 8.32 20.93
C GLU A 620 13.53 8.79 22.30
N LYS A 621 14.26 9.70 22.96
CA LYS A 621 13.85 10.34 24.23
C LYS A 621 12.73 11.39 24.04
N LYS A 622 11.75 11.07 23.22
CA LYS A 622 10.55 11.88 23.00
C LYS A 622 9.41 11.40 23.90
N ILE A 623 8.56 12.32 24.33
CA ILE A 623 7.34 12.05 25.11
C ILE A 623 6.23 13.00 24.65
N HIS A 624 4.98 12.53 24.65
CA HIS A 624 3.82 13.33 24.31
C HIS A 624 2.85 13.43 25.49
N LEU A 625 2.23 14.60 25.65
CA LEU A 625 1.16 14.83 26.63
C LEU A 625 -0.19 14.82 25.90
N MET A 626 -1.11 14.03 26.42
CA MET A 626 -2.48 13.97 25.92
C MET A 626 -3.48 14.23 27.04
N PHE A 627 -4.60 14.84 26.69
CA PHE A 627 -5.67 15.15 27.62
C PHE A 627 -7.02 14.72 27.07
N SER A 628 -7.86 14.08 27.89
CA SER A 628 -9.25 13.79 27.53
C SER A 628 -10.23 14.68 28.32
N GLY A 629 -11.43 14.89 27.78
CA GLY A 629 -12.46 15.71 28.42
C GLY A 629 -13.89 15.45 27.92
N ASP A 630 -14.84 15.45 28.85
CA ASP A 630 -16.28 15.31 28.61
C ASP A 630 -17.09 16.41 29.33
N GLU A 631 -17.38 16.25 30.62
CA GLU A 631 -18.27 17.16 31.37
C GLU A 631 -17.55 18.21 32.25
N TYR A 632 -16.27 18.04 32.55
CA TYR A 632 -15.48 18.95 33.39
C TYR A 632 -14.34 19.61 32.61
N ALA A 633 -14.04 20.88 32.95
CA ALA A 633 -12.94 21.65 32.37
C ALA A 633 -12.22 22.56 33.40
N ASP A 634 -12.35 22.29 34.70
CA ASP A 634 -11.80 23.12 35.79
C ASP A 634 -10.26 23.24 35.77
N GLY A 635 -9.56 22.29 35.13
CA GLY A 635 -8.11 22.34 34.93
C GLY A 635 -7.65 22.98 33.62
N ALA A 636 -8.57 23.27 32.68
CA ALA A 636 -8.22 23.63 31.31
C ALA A 636 -7.33 24.88 31.22
N GLU A 637 -7.63 25.91 32.01
CA GLU A 637 -6.83 27.14 32.02
C GLU A 637 -5.40 26.90 32.55
N GLU A 638 -5.26 26.16 33.65
CA GLU A 638 -3.97 25.85 34.27
C GLU A 638 -3.10 24.98 33.36
N ILE A 639 -3.71 23.97 32.71
CA ILE A 639 -3.03 23.09 31.75
C ILE A 639 -2.50 23.92 30.58
N LEU A 640 -3.36 24.69 29.90
CA LEU A 640 -2.96 25.50 28.73
C LEU A 640 -1.89 26.54 29.11
N ASN A 641 -1.98 27.16 30.29
CA ASN A 641 -0.96 28.08 30.78
C ASN A 641 0.38 27.37 31.02
N THR A 642 0.36 26.17 31.59
CA THR A 642 1.56 25.37 31.83
C THR A 642 2.22 24.92 30.52
N LEU A 643 1.43 24.46 29.55
CA LEU A 643 1.92 24.04 28.23
C LEU A 643 2.54 25.22 27.48
N HIS A 644 1.85 26.35 27.42
CA HIS A 644 2.35 27.56 26.77
C HIS A 644 3.64 28.07 27.43
N LYS A 645 3.70 28.10 28.76
CA LYS A 645 4.89 28.50 29.53
C LYS A 645 6.12 27.62 29.23
N ASN A 646 5.90 26.34 28.94
CA ASN A 646 6.97 25.37 28.69
C ASN A 646 7.19 25.12 27.19
N ASP A 647 6.50 25.83 26.30
CA ASP A 647 6.53 25.64 24.84
C ASP A 647 6.29 24.17 24.42
N ILE A 648 5.18 23.60 24.90
CA ILE A 648 4.80 22.21 24.62
C ILE A 648 3.52 22.19 23.80
N LYS A 649 3.49 21.39 22.73
CA LYS A 649 2.26 21.04 22.00
C LYS A 649 1.74 19.69 22.49
N ALA A 650 0.64 19.71 23.24
CA ALA A 650 -0.14 18.55 23.62
C ALA A 650 -1.30 18.26 22.66
N SER A 651 -1.93 17.10 22.83
CA SER A 651 -3.21 16.74 22.20
C SER A 651 -4.35 16.78 23.18
N PHE A 652 -5.52 17.24 22.73
CA PHE A 652 -6.77 17.19 23.49
C PHE A 652 -7.83 16.42 22.73
N PHE A 653 -8.36 15.36 23.34
CA PHE A 653 -9.41 14.52 22.80
C PHE A 653 -10.70 14.79 23.56
N PHE A 654 -11.67 15.39 22.87
CA PHE A 654 -12.88 15.88 23.51
C PHE A 654 -14.11 15.19 22.96
N THR A 655 -15.06 14.92 23.86
CA THR A 655 -16.35 14.41 23.45
C THR A 655 -17.15 15.47 22.69
N GLY A 656 -18.15 15.06 21.94
CA GLY A 656 -19.10 16.00 21.35
C GLY A 656 -19.85 16.82 22.41
N ASN A 657 -20.06 16.30 23.63
CA ASN A 657 -20.62 17.08 24.73
C ASN A 657 -19.70 18.24 25.12
N PHE A 658 -18.39 17.99 25.21
CA PHE A 658 -17.40 19.01 25.52
C PHE A 658 -17.37 20.09 24.42
N TYR A 659 -17.28 19.71 23.14
CA TYR A 659 -17.28 20.66 22.02
C TYR A 659 -18.57 21.50 21.93
N ARG A 660 -19.71 20.95 22.36
CA ARG A 660 -21.00 21.67 22.39
C ARG A 660 -21.13 22.67 23.53
N ASN A 661 -20.35 22.53 24.60
CA ASN A 661 -20.51 23.37 25.78
C ASN A 661 -19.94 24.77 25.52
N GLU A 662 -20.83 25.78 25.50
CA GLU A 662 -20.44 27.18 25.27
C GLU A 662 -19.47 27.71 26.33
N GLU A 663 -19.52 27.20 27.57
CA GLU A 663 -18.59 27.58 28.63
C GLU A 663 -17.16 27.11 28.33
N PHE A 664 -16.99 26.05 27.55
CA PHE A 664 -15.70 25.46 27.21
C PHE A 664 -15.12 26.00 25.89
N ALA A 665 -15.92 26.71 25.09
CA ALA A 665 -15.53 27.22 23.78
C ALA A 665 -14.28 28.11 23.81
N LEU A 666 -14.09 28.89 24.88
CA LEU A 666 -12.90 29.73 25.04
C LEU A 666 -11.62 28.88 25.18
N TYR A 667 -11.69 27.75 25.89
CA TYR A 667 -10.56 26.85 26.06
C TYR A 667 -10.21 26.13 24.76
N ILE A 668 -11.21 25.68 24.01
CA ILE A 668 -11.02 25.05 22.68
C ILE A 668 -10.34 26.03 21.73
N LYS A 669 -10.84 27.27 21.67
CA LYS A 669 -10.25 28.34 20.87
C LYS A 669 -8.80 28.61 21.28
N LYS A 670 -8.53 28.74 22.58
CA LYS A 670 -7.18 28.97 23.11
C LYS A 670 -6.23 27.80 22.77
N ALA A 671 -6.69 26.56 22.90
CA ALA A 671 -5.91 25.38 22.56
C ALA A 671 -5.52 25.38 21.07
N LYS A 672 -6.49 25.66 20.19
CA LYS A 672 -6.26 25.77 18.74
C LYS A 672 -5.29 26.89 18.37
N GLU A 673 -5.49 28.09 18.92
CA GLU A 673 -4.60 29.25 18.67
C GLU A 673 -3.18 29.00 19.17
N GLN A 674 -3.00 28.14 20.17
CA GLN A 674 -1.70 27.70 20.67
C GLN A 674 -1.10 26.54 19.87
N GLY A 675 -1.77 26.05 18.82
CA GLY A 675 -1.27 24.98 17.95
C GLY A 675 -1.31 23.60 18.58
N HIS A 676 -2.23 23.36 19.52
CA HIS A 676 -2.49 22.03 20.05
C HIS A 676 -3.32 21.18 19.09
N TYR A 677 -3.08 19.87 19.09
CA TYR A 677 -3.91 18.93 18.37
C TYR A 677 -5.28 18.79 19.07
N LEU A 678 -6.37 18.82 18.30
CA LEU A 678 -7.73 18.71 18.80
C LEU A 678 -8.42 17.53 18.11
N GLY A 679 -8.63 16.44 18.84
CA GLY A 679 -9.16 15.18 18.34
C GLY A 679 -10.53 14.82 18.91
N ALA A 680 -11.06 13.70 18.41
CA ALA A 680 -12.34 13.13 18.80
C ALA A 680 -12.21 12.15 19.99
N HIS A 681 -13.26 12.07 20.83
CA HIS A 681 -13.35 11.17 21.97
C HIS A 681 -14.78 10.61 22.18
N SER A 682 -15.51 10.33 21.09
CA SER A 682 -16.94 9.96 21.03
C SER A 682 -17.86 11.17 21.19
N ASP A 683 -18.97 11.21 20.44
CA ASP A 683 -19.95 12.30 20.57
C ASP A 683 -20.66 12.26 21.92
N ARG A 684 -21.06 11.05 22.34
CA ARG A 684 -21.87 10.80 23.53
C ARG A 684 -21.16 10.00 24.61
N HIS A 685 -19.83 9.87 24.52
CA HIS A 685 -19.02 9.15 25.48
C HIS A 685 -19.54 7.70 25.65
N LEU A 686 -19.79 7.03 24.52
CA LEU A 686 -20.41 5.71 24.49
C LEU A 686 -19.44 4.65 25.04
N LEU A 687 -19.91 3.74 25.88
CA LEU A 687 -19.16 2.55 26.22
C LEU A 687 -19.26 1.54 25.07
N TYR A 688 -18.14 1.27 24.39
CA TYR A 688 -18.12 0.37 23.24
C TYR A 688 -18.09 -1.10 23.62
N ASN A 689 -17.35 -1.45 24.67
CA ASN A 689 -17.16 -2.82 25.12
C ASN A 689 -17.50 -2.95 26.61
N ASP A 690 -18.09 -4.08 27.01
CA ASP A 690 -18.35 -4.38 28.41
C ASP A 690 -17.04 -4.42 29.24
N TRP A 691 -17.11 -4.01 30.50
CA TRP A 691 -15.95 -3.94 31.39
C TRP A 691 -15.41 -5.31 31.83
N GLN A 692 -16.24 -6.36 31.83
CA GLN A 692 -15.89 -7.67 32.36
C GLN A 692 -15.37 -8.61 31.28
N ASP A 693 -16.11 -8.74 30.18
CA ASP A 693 -15.82 -9.72 29.13
C ASP A 693 -15.49 -9.11 27.77
N LYS A 694 -15.36 -7.77 27.69
CA LYS A 694 -15.12 -7.00 26.46
C LYS A 694 -16.16 -7.25 25.36
N LYS A 695 -17.34 -7.78 25.67
CA LYS A 695 -18.39 -7.94 24.67
C LYS A 695 -18.76 -6.59 24.05
N LEU A 696 -18.81 -6.55 22.72
CA LEU A 696 -19.22 -5.38 21.96
C LEU A 696 -20.68 -4.98 22.29
N LEU A 697 -20.88 -3.71 22.64
CA LEU A 697 -22.14 -3.12 23.08
C LEU A 697 -22.80 -2.22 22.02
N VAL A 698 -22.06 -1.87 20.96
CA VAL A 698 -22.51 -0.98 19.89
C VAL A 698 -22.48 -1.69 18.54
N SER A 699 -23.38 -1.33 17.63
CA SER A 699 -23.26 -1.72 16.22
C SER A 699 -22.30 -0.80 15.48
N GLN A 700 -21.83 -1.24 14.31
CA GLN A 700 -20.97 -0.45 13.44
C GLN A 700 -21.63 0.89 13.08
N GLU A 701 -22.90 0.89 12.69
CA GLU A 701 -23.63 2.11 12.34
C GLU A 701 -23.74 3.06 13.53
N LYS A 702 -23.93 2.51 14.74
CA LYS A 702 -24.00 3.31 15.96
C LYS A 702 -22.65 3.96 16.28
N PHE A 703 -21.56 3.21 16.16
CA PHE A 703 -20.19 3.74 16.30
C PHE A 703 -19.90 4.83 15.27
N LYS A 704 -20.08 4.53 13.97
CA LYS A 704 -19.81 5.48 12.87
C LYS A 704 -20.66 6.74 12.99
N SER A 705 -21.94 6.61 13.35
CA SER A 705 -22.84 7.76 13.55
C SER A 705 -22.44 8.61 14.74
N ASP A 706 -21.96 8.01 15.83
CA ASP A 706 -21.49 8.73 17.01
C ASP A 706 -20.20 9.50 16.67
N LEU A 707 -19.22 8.85 16.06
CA LEU A 707 -17.97 9.50 15.68
C LEU A 707 -18.19 10.64 14.66
N LYS A 708 -19.01 10.43 13.62
CA LYS A 708 -19.40 11.49 12.67
C LYS A 708 -20.08 12.69 13.36
N ALA A 709 -20.89 12.45 14.37
CA ALA A 709 -21.51 13.53 15.13
C ALA A 709 -20.47 14.33 15.94
N ASN A 710 -19.43 13.68 16.45
CA ASN A 710 -18.33 14.35 17.15
C ASN A 710 -17.56 15.29 16.19
N TYR A 711 -17.20 14.81 15.00
CA TYR A 711 -16.54 15.64 13.98
C TYR A 711 -17.40 16.83 13.54
N LYS A 712 -18.72 16.66 13.43
CA LYS A 712 -19.63 17.77 13.13
C LYS A 712 -19.62 18.86 14.20
N GLU A 713 -19.37 18.51 15.46
CA GLU A 713 -19.18 19.51 16.52
C GLU A 713 -17.79 20.16 16.46
N MET A 714 -16.75 19.38 16.14
CA MET A 714 -15.39 19.87 15.91
C MET A 714 -15.32 20.90 14.77
N GLU A 715 -16.06 20.67 13.67
CA GLU A 715 -16.13 21.58 12.52
C GLU A 715 -16.63 22.97 12.89
N LYS A 716 -17.51 23.09 13.90
CA LYS A 716 -17.99 24.40 14.40
C LYS A 716 -16.87 25.24 15.03
N HIS A 717 -15.80 24.57 15.47
CA HIS A 717 -14.57 25.19 15.96
C HIS A 717 -13.48 25.26 14.87
N GLY A 718 -13.85 24.95 13.63
CA GLY A 718 -12.99 24.96 12.44
C GLY A 718 -11.93 23.85 12.43
N ILE A 719 -12.21 22.71 13.07
CA ILE A 719 -11.36 21.52 13.07
C ILE A 719 -12.04 20.51 12.16
N ARG A 720 -11.41 20.17 11.03
CA ARG A 720 -11.97 19.23 10.06
C ARG A 720 -11.39 17.84 10.28
N LYS A 721 -12.00 16.81 9.68
CA LYS A 721 -11.56 15.42 9.84
C LYS A 721 -10.10 15.25 9.38
N GLU A 722 -9.74 15.84 8.26
CA GLU A 722 -8.40 15.84 7.69
C GLU A 722 -7.34 16.53 8.57
N ASP A 723 -7.78 17.40 9.49
CA ASP A 723 -6.89 18.05 10.46
C ASP A 723 -6.80 17.24 11.79
N ALA A 724 -7.61 16.17 11.92
CA ALA A 724 -7.84 15.45 13.18
C ALA A 724 -8.10 13.94 12.98
N THR A 725 -7.14 13.23 12.38
CA THR A 725 -7.21 11.79 12.04
C THR A 725 -7.01 10.80 13.19
N PHE A 726 -6.62 11.25 14.39
CA PHE A 726 -6.42 10.41 15.57
C PHE A 726 -7.67 10.43 16.46
N PHE A 727 -8.00 9.25 16.98
CA PHE A 727 -9.13 9.04 17.89
C PHE A 727 -8.67 8.35 19.16
N LEU A 728 -8.99 8.95 20.31
CA LEU A 728 -8.85 8.32 21.61
C LEU A 728 -10.21 7.70 21.99
N PRO A 729 -10.32 6.38 22.18
CA PRO A 729 -11.60 5.76 22.51
C PRO A 729 -12.09 6.24 23.89
N PRO A 730 -13.41 6.43 24.07
CA PRO A 730 -14.01 6.78 25.35
C PRO A 730 -13.62 5.76 26.42
N PHE A 731 -13.32 6.24 27.62
CA PHE A 731 -12.79 5.43 28.72
C PHE A 731 -11.50 4.65 28.42
N GLU A 732 -10.82 4.98 27.32
CA GLU A 732 -9.61 4.32 26.85
C GLU A 732 -9.81 2.79 26.68
N TRP A 733 -11.04 2.39 26.34
CA TRP A 733 -11.50 1.00 26.33
C TRP A 733 -12.14 0.63 25.00
N ASN A 734 -11.46 -0.23 24.25
CA ASN A 734 -11.90 -0.73 22.95
C ASN A 734 -11.40 -2.17 22.69
N ASP A 735 -11.77 -2.70 21.52
CA ASP A 735 -11.28 -3.94 20.94
C ASP A 735 -10.84 -3.73 19.48
N GLU A 736 -10.37 -4.79 18.86
CA GLU A 736 -9.90 -4.83 17.47
C GLU A 736 -10.98 -4.51 16.44
N ILE A 737 -12.26 -4.74 16.76
CA ILE A 737 -13.38 -4.44 15.86
C ILE A 737 -13.63 -2.94 15.81
N ILE A 738 -13.56 -2.27 16.98
CA ILE A 738 -13.64 -0.80 17.04
C ILE A 738 -12.49 -0.16 16.28
N THR A 739 -11.26 -0.68 16.42
CA THR A 739 -10.09 -0.20 15.65
C THR A 739 -10.34 -0.34 14.15
N GLN A 740 -10.74 -1.52 13.69
CA GLN A 740 -11.04 -1.75 12.28
C GLN A 740 -12.15 -0.83 11.74
N TRP A 741 -13.18 -0.52 12.55
CA TRP A 741 -14.25 0.40 12.13
C TRP A 741 -13.80 1.86 12.08
N ALA A 742 -12.82 2.25 12.89
CA ALA A 742 -12.19 3.57 12.82
C ALA A 742 -11.29 3.66 11.57
N ASP A 743 -10.52 2.60 11.27
CA ASP A 743 -9.67 2.54 10.08
C ASP A 743 -10.49 2.66 8.78
N GLN A 744 -11.66 2.01 8.70
CA GLN A 744 -12.64 2.19 7.60
C GLN A 744 -13.15 3.64 7.43
N MET A 745 -12.91 4.48 8.42
CA MET A 745 -13.24 5.90 8.39
C MET A 745 -12.00 6.77 8.24
N ASP A 746 -10.83 6.23 7.88
CA ASP A 746 -9.53 6.92 7.82
C ASP A 746 -9.20 7.61 9.16
N ILE A 747 -9.44 6.91 10.26
CA ILE A 747 -9.22 7.40 11.62
C ILE A 747 -8.39 6.38 12.39
N THR A 748 -7.17 6.78 12.77
CA THR A 748 -6.25 5.94 13.54
C THR A 748 -6.60 5.99 15.02
N ILE A 749 -6.81 4.82 15.63
CA ILE A 749 -6.99 4.73 17.08
C ILE A 749 -5.63 4.82 17.79
N ILE A 750 -5.56 5.72 18.77
CA ILE A 750 -4.45 5.79 19.72
C ILE A 750 -4.95 5.57 21.15
N ASN A 751 -4.06 5.13 22.03
CA ASN A 751 -4.32 5.05 23.45
C ASN A 751 -3.08 5.46 24.25
N TYR A 752 -3.22 5.68 25.56
CA TYR A 752 -2.09 6.06 26.40
C TYR A 752 -1.12 4.89 26.60
N SER A 753 0.16 5.21 26.83
CA SER A 753 1.15 4.19 27.15
C SER A 753 0.90 3.62 28.57
N PRO A 754 0.77 2.29 28.73
CA PRO A 754 0.54 1.69 30.04
C PRO A 754 1.79 1.75 30.92
N GLY A 755 1.60 1.59 32.24
CA GLY A 755 2.68 1.48 33.22
C GLY A 755 2.78 2.62 34.23
N THR A 756 2.04 3.71 34.02
CA THR A 756 1.88 4.80 35.01
C THR A 756 0.41 4.94 35.44
N PHE A 757 0.17 5.73 36.49
CA PHE A 757 -1.17 6.08 36.97
C PHE A 757 -1.63 7.46 36.49
N SER A 758 -1.03 8.04 35.45
CA SER A 758 -1.37 9.40 35.01
C SER A 758 -2.85 9.55 34.63
N HIS A 759 -3.41 8.55 33.95
CA HIS A 759 -4.82 8.49 33.55
C HIS A 759 -5.81 8.34 34.72
N ALA A 760 -5.34 8.02 35.93
CA ALA A 760 -6.20 7.83 37.11
C ALA A 760 -6.46 9.14 37.89
N ASP A 761 -6.11 10.30 37.33
CA ASP A 761 -6.25 11.61 37.96
C ASP A 761 -7.72 12.04 38.14
N TYR A 762 -8.65 11.43 37.41
CA TYR A 762 -10.11 11.61 37.61
C TYR A 762 -10.65 10.98 38.90
N THR A 763 -9.93 10.02 39.49
CA THR A 763 -10.46 9.21 40.60
C THR A 763 -10.69 10.05 41.86
N THR A 764 -11.81 9.85 42.56
CA THR A 764 -12.12 10.57 43.81
C THR A 764 -11.81 9.73 45.05
N PRO A 765 -11.59 10.32 46.24
CA PRO A 765 -11.19 9.57 47.45
C PRO A 765 -12.15 8.47 47.91
N LYS A 766 -13.39 8.45 47.41
CA LYS A 766 -14.40 7.42 47.73
C LYS A 766 -14.35 6.22 46.77
N MET A 767 -13.64 6.32 45.66
CA MET A 767 -13.51 5.25 44.68
C MET A 767 -12.46 4.23 45.16
N GLU A 768 -12.72 2.95 44.92
CA GLU A 768 -11.80 1.86 45.31
C GLU A 768 -10.44 1.97 44.60
N ASN A 769 -10.43 2.47 43.37
CA ASN A 769 -9.24 2.67 42.54
C ASN A 769 -8.56 4.04 42.74
N TYR A 770 -8.90 4.82 43.77
CA TYR A 770 -8.34 6.15 43.99
C TYR A 770 -6.80 6.18 44.00
N LYS A 771 -6.22 7.13 43.25
CA LYS A 771 -4.78 7.42 43.21
C LYS A 771 -4.52 8.88 43.56
N SER A 772 -3.87 9.15 44.69
CA SER A 772 -3.49 10.52 45.05
C SER A 772 -2.49 11.11 44.04
N THR A 773 -2.45 12.44 43.92
CA THR A 773 -1.53 13.13 43.01
C THR A 773 -0.06 12.77 43.26
N ASP A 774 0.36 12.61 44.52
CA ASP A 774 1.72 12.16 44.85
C ASP A 774 1.99 10.72 44.36
N THR A 775 0.99 9.83 44.46
CA THR A 775 1.08 8.45 43.95
C THR A 775 1.20 8.44 42.43
N ILE A 776 0.45 9.31 41.74
CA ILE A 776 0.51 9.46 40.28
C ILE A 776 1.93 9.90 39.87
N ILE A 777 2.43 10.98 40.46
CA ILE A 777 3.77 11.51 40.18
C ILE A 777 4.86 10.47 40.46
N GLN A 778 4.76 9.76 41.60
CA GLN A 778 5.70 8.70 41.95
C GLN A 778 5.68 7.56 40.92
N SER A 779 4.51 7.21 40.38
CA SER A 779 4.40 6.14 39.37
C SER A 779 5.12 6.51 38.07
N ILE A 780 5.02 7.76 37.63
CA ILE A 780 5.68 8.26 36.42
C ILE A 780 7.20 8.14 36.55
N PHE A 781 7.77 8.67 37.64
CA PHE A 781 9.22 8.63 37.84
C PHE A 781 9.76 7.23 38.21
N SER A 782 8.95 6.39 38.87
CA SER A 782 9.36 5.00 39.12
C SER A 782 9.40 4.19 37.83
N TYR A 783 8.45 4.40 36.92
CA TYR A 783 8.45 3.75 35.62
C TYR A 783 9.63 4.24 34.75
N GLU A 784 9.85 5.56 34.71
CA GLU A 784 10.99 6.16 33.99
C GLU A 784 12.34 5.60 34.44
N GLN A 785 12.54 5.40 35.74
CA GLN A 785 13.77 4.81 36.28
C GLN A 785 13.94 3.33 35.95
N LYS A 786 12.83 2.59 35.82
CA LYS A 786 12.86 1.14 35.62
C LYS A 786 13.06 0.76 34.15
N GLU A 787 12.32 1.41 33.25
CA GLU A 787 12.31 1.09 31.81
C GLU A 787 12.82 2.30 31.01
N ASN A 788 11.99 3.35 30.92
CA ASN A 788 12.19 4.71 30.36
C ASN A 788 10.81 5.20 29.84
N LEU A 789 10.67 6.49 29.51
CA LEU A 789 9.50 7.10 28.88
C LEU A 789 9.70 7.46 27.39
N ASN A 790 10.61 6.78 26.68
CA ASN A 790 10.84 7.02 25.26
C ASN A 790 9.58 6.67 24.45
N GLY A 791 9.14 7.51 23.52
CA GLY A 791 7.93 7.29 22.73
C GLY A 791 6.62 7.37 23.55
N PHE A 792 6.67 7.75 24.83
CA PHE A 792 5.54 7.55 25.74
C PHE A 792 4.42 8.58 25.54
N MET A 793 3.17 8.13 25.59
CA MET A 793 1.98 8.98 25.55
C MET A 793 1.35 9.06 26.93
N LEU A 794 1.51 10.20 27.60
CA LEU A 794 1.06 10.40 28.98
C LEU A 794 -0.30 11.10 29.02
N LEU A 795 -1.34 10.35 29.41
CA LEU A 795 -2.72 10.84 29.51
C LEU A 795 -3.04 11.40 30.89
N SER A 796 -3.84 12.47 30.93
CA SER A 796 -4.54 13.00 32.11
C SER A 796 -5.84 13.71 31.68
N HIS A 797 -6.66 14.21 32.61
CA HIS A 797 -7.95 14.81 32.27
C HIS A 797 -7.94 16.35 32.35
N VAL A 798 -8.64 17.03 31.44
CA VAL A 798 -8.74 18.51 31.46
C VAL A 798 -9.56 19.06 32.62
N GLY A 799 -10.34 18.21 33.26
CA GLY A 799 -11.16 18.55 34.42
C GLY A 799 -11.55 17.29 35.17
N THR A 800 -11.97 17.45 36.42
CA THR A 800 -12.31 16.35 37.33
C THR A 800 -13.42 16.77 38.29
N ASP A 801 -14.14 15.78 38.83
CA ASP A 801 -15.19 16.00 39.83
C ASP A 801 -14.67 16.88 41.00
N SER A 802 -15.53 17.75 41.52
CA SER A 802 -15.27 18.57 42.71
C SER A 802 -14.79 17.79 43.94
N ASP A 803 -15.16 16.51 44.10
CA ASP A 803 -14.70 15.63 45.17
C ASP A 803 -13.20 15.24 45.02
N ARG A 804 -12.60 15.41 43.83
CA ARG A 804 -11.14 15.33 43.64
C ARG A 804 -10.49 16.61 44.18
N THR A 805 -10.07 16.64 45.44
CA THR A 805 -9.48 17.86 46.03
C THR A 805 -7.99 18.04 45.73
N ASP A 806 -7.25 16.95 45.51
CA ASP A 806 -5.82 16.96 45.16
C ASP A 806 -5.65 16.86 43.65
N LYS A 807 -5.86 17.97 42.94
CA LYS A 807 -5.89 18.01 41.46
C LYS A 807 -4.49 17.86 40.86
N PHE A 808 -4.32 16.90 39.95
CA PHE A 808 -3.03 16.59 39.32
C PHE A 808 -2.51 17.74 38.43
N TYR A 809 -3.40 18.46 37.73
CA TYR A 809 -3.01 19.53 36.82
C TYR A 809 -2.21 20.68 37.50
N TYR A 810 -2.38 20.91 38.81
CA TYR A 810 -1.55 21.86 39.57
C TYR A 810 -0.09 21.42 39.76
N LYS A 811 0.24 20.16 39.45
CA LYS A 811 1.58 19.59 39.51
C LYS A 811 2.19 19.33 38.13
N LEU A 812 1.48 19.65 37.05
CA LEU A 812 1.94 19.40 35.69
C LEU A 812 3.27 20.10 35.38
N ASP A 813 3.44 21.37 35.77
CA ASP A 813 4.69 22.13 35.56
C ASP A 813 5.89 21.47 36.25
N TYR A 814 5.69 20.85 37.41
CA TYR A 814 6.73 20.11 38.12
C TYR A 814 7.14 18.83 37.38
N VAL A 815 6.15 18.05 36.90
CA VAL A 815 6.41 16.83 36.13
C VAL A 815 7.16 17.16 34.83
N VAL A 816 6.67 18.15 34.07
CA VAL A 816 7.28 18.61 32.82
C VAL A 816 8.74 19.00 33.01
N LYS A 817 9.03 19.89 33.98
CA LYS A 817 10.40 20.34 34.24
C LYS A 817 11.32 19.19 34.64
N SER A 818 10.84 18.31 35.51
CA SER A 818 11.60 17.16 35.98
C SER A 818 11.95 16.19 34.83
N LEU A 819 11.04 16.00 33.86
CA LEU A 819 11.31 15.16 32.69
C LEU A 819 12.25 15.85 31.68
N LYS A 820 12.10 17.16 31.45
CA LYS A 820 13.06 17.93 30.65
C LYS A 820 14.48 17.88 31.23
N GLU A 821 14.61 18.01 32.55
CA GLU A 821 15.90 17.87 33.25
C GLU A 821 16.54 16.47 33.09
N ARG A 822 15.72 15.43 32.84
CA ARG A 822 16.15 14.06 32.53
C ARG A 822 16.44 13.82 31.05
N GLY A 823 16.30 14.86 30.23
CA GLY A 823 16.59 14.85 28.80
C GLY A 823 15.44 14.37 27.92
N TYR A 824 14.20 14.37 28.43
CA TYR A 824 13.02 14.12 27.59
C TYR A 824 12.63 15.36 26.81
N GLU A 825 12.41 15.17 25.51
CA GLU A 825 11.84 16.16 24.61
C GLU A 825 10.33 15.97 24.53
N PHE A 826 9.57 17.05 24.74
CA PHE A 826 8.12 17.03 24.58
C PHE A 826 7.77 17.42 23.15
N VAL A 827 7.22 16.49 22.38
CA VAL A 827 6.93 16.68 20.95
C VAL A 827 5.42 16.68 20.69
N PRO A 828 4.94 17.36 19.63
CA PRO A 828 3.59 17.18 19.08
C PRO A 828 3.27 15.70 18.80
N LEU A 829 1.99 15.35 18.75
CA LEU A 829 1.58 13.97 18.44
C LEU A 829 1.99 13.58 17.02
N GLU A 830 1.88 14.51 16.08
CA GLU A 830 2.25 14.33 14.68
C GLU A 830 3.75 13.99 14.56
N ASP A 831 4.62 14.67 15.32
CA ASP A 831 6.06 14.38 15.37
C ASP A 831 6.39 13.06 16.09
N LEU A 832 5.56 12.66 17.06
CA LEU A 832 5.72 11.38 17.76
C LEU A 832 5.37 10.20 16.86
N MET A 833 4.38 10.40 15.98
CA MET A 833 3.82 9.39 15.08
C MET A 833 4.31 9.52 13.63
N ASP A 834 5.13 10.55 13.34
CA ASP A 834 5.72 10.84 12.03
C ASP A 834 4.74 10.95 10.84
N PHE A 835 3.47 11.26 11.10
CA PHE A 835 2.43 11.40 10.07
C PHE A 835 2.50 12.76 9.33
N LYS A 836 3.46 13.61 9.66
CA LYS A 836 3.71 14.88 8.96
C LYS A 836 5.19 15.16 8.89
N ASN A 837 5.84 14.67 7.84
CA ASN A 837 7.06 15.26 7.29
C ASN A 837 7.07 15.05 5.78
#